data_AF-A0A933N6F5-F1
#
_entry.id   AF-A0A933N6F5-F1
#
_cell.length_a   1.000
_cell.length_b   1.000
_cell.length_c   1.000
_cell.angle_alpha   90.00
_cell.angle_beta   90.00
_cell.angle_gamma   90.00
#
_symmetry.space_group_name_H-M   'P 1'
#
loop_
_entity.id
_entity.type
_entity.pdbx_description
1 polymer ?
#
loop_
_entity_poly.entity_id
_entity_poly.type
_entity_poly.pdbx_seq_one_letter_code
_entity_poly.pdbx_strand_id
1 'polypeptide(L)'
;MADALRGIDYSIATALRYDVLTLGNHEFDFGVDTLAQMISTGGLGPDPEIEMPLDIPLVVSNVRFSMSAGDDALQMLYGPDRPIRRTYLRTFNGVRVGFVGYMGLEASLVAPLKRPVRFSLATNATACTRDADCPGSACLPPAADPTAASGLCAANLDESDVSTHVRALIADVASAVAELRSQNVDLVVAISHAGVNEREVNLLTRMGEPLDRAMASEDLIVAAAVDQALAAANVPGLDVIVGGHSHTKLEAPLAVPNRRSGITTYVVQAGSYGAAVGRLKLTRPDREAPWTLDAAESGLVPIDDSVDTSGLNVLTELLIDTAINTVVTGFESQPAGSHGDGLLFPGEQCDEAADGTLELPNNGLCAGLVRGATAGPLRCHANSQLDLSQCVLDVCDGSGAVDPGEHCDGSDLGTMPTCEAHGYVGGALGCTAACTYDFSGCTPFLPSFAEIGVNFGHSGAPVLDDPLRNGDLVFQYPIGETDFDVTQAGPSEESNLLNLVADAERSALNDLARLEDPVRVVVAANGVVRDQILKGRTGALSLADLFRVLPIGVSPRERTPGFNLTEFYLTPAELRAGLEVGVNEGLVSDAFWLGVSGIRTEYDPTRPAFDPTDPLATGRITKLTLTATASSPWSDDLLDPEPIFDVSRSGGPMPDPTRLIHVATSVYVALFMESQGLCPRTHLGTQLPQCASCTSTPDCPSAGTTCNNPSGMTMAGHCVDPAIPGVVLRAARQRDNPAEVKEVLALMYYVSSLPKRVIPSEYSEAVPRRTCCVGAACVEGSVDRACQ
;
A
#
# COMPACT_ATOMS: atom_id res chain seq x y z
N MET A 1 10.58 -9.47 14.69
CA MET A 1 10.02 -8.12 14.40
C MET A 1 11.07 -7.01 14.33
N ALA A 2 11.96 -6.80 15.31
CA ALA A 2 12.90 -5.66 15.27
C ALA A 2 13.85 -5.66 14.04
N ASP A 3 14.26 -6.83 13.56
CA ASP A 3 15.22 -6.96 12.45
C ASP A 3 14.56 -6.94 11.06
N ALA A 4 13.25 -7.11 11.01
CA ALA A 4 12.44 -7.26 9.80
C ALA A 4 12.13 -5.95 9.07
N LEU A 5 12.02 -4.87 9.83
CA LEU A 5 11.56 -3.55 9.39
C LEU A 5 12.67 -2.50 9.56
N ARG A 6 13.93 -2.92 9.43
CA ARG A 6 15.08 -2.02 9.28
C ARG A 6 15.00 -1.39 7.88
N GLY A 7 15.32 -0.11 7.75
CA GLY A 7 15.16 0.62 6.49
C GLY A 7 16.10 0.10 5.40
N ILE A 8 15.62 -0.82 4.57
CA ILE A 8 16.49 -1.53 3.64
C ILE A 8 16.91 -0.65 2.46
N ASP A 9 15.98 0.15 1.95
CA ASP A 9 16.23 1.21 0.97
C ASP A 9 17.17 2.28 1.52
N TYR A 10 17.10 2.58 2.83
CA TYR A 10 18.06 3.46 3.50
C TYR A 10 19.46 2.84 3.62
N SER A 11 19.54 1.52 3.78
CA SER A 11 20.81 0.76 3.75
C SER A 11 21.45 0.83 2.36
N ILE A 12 20.66 0.59 1.32
CA ILE A 12 21.08 0.68 -0.09
C ILE A 12 21.47 2.12 -0.45
N ALA A 13 20.67 3.12 -0.08
CA ALA A 13 20.97 4.53 -0.31
C ALA A 13 22.27 4.97 0.38
N THR A 14 22.55 4.43 1.59
CA THR A 14 23.80 4.68 2.32
C THR A 14 25.00 4.05 1.61
N ALA A 15 24.86 2.80 1.14
CA ALA A 15 25.90 2.13 0.35
C ALA A 15 26.20 2.84 -0.98
N LEU A 16 25.15 3.32 -1.66
CA LEU A 16 25.21 4.14 -2.88
C LEU A 16 25.62 5.60 -2.63
N ARG A 17 25.73 6.01 -1.36
CA ARG A 17 26.15 7.35 -0.91
C ARG A 17 25.27 8.49 -1.40
N TYR A 18 23.96 8.32 -1.28
CA TYR A 18 23.00 9.40 -1.53
C TYR A 18 23.29 10.61 -0.65
N ASP A 19 23.24 11.81 -1.22
CA ASP A 19 23.56 13.05 -0.50
C ASP A 19 22.37 13.64 0.27
N VAL A 20 21.14 13.27 -0.13
CA VAL A 20 19.87 13.77 0.37
C VAL A 20 18.73 12.85 -0.12
N LEU A 21 17.65 12.74 0.65
CA LEU A 21 16.40 12.06 0.30
C LEU A 21 15.19 12.97 0.63
N THR A 22 13.98 12.61 0.17
CA THR A 22 12.70 13.20 0.61
C THR A 22 11.77 12.08 1.07
N LEU A 23 10.68 12.41 1.75
CA LEU A 23 9.57 11.48 1.96
C LEU A 23 8.65 11.48 0.74
N GLY A 24 8.20 10.30 0.32
CA GLY A 24 7.11 10.07 -0.61
C GLY A 24 5.91 9.39 0.07
N ASN A 25 4.92 9.01 -0.73
CA ASN A 25 3.67 8.45 -0.20
C ASN A 25 3.86 7.04 0.39
N HIS A 26 4.72 6.22 -0.21
CA HIS A 26 4.94 4.82 0.19
C HIS A 26 5.82 4.65 1.43
N GLU A 27 6.60 5.66 1.82
CA GLU A 27 7.27 5.70 3.14
C GLU A 27 6.26 5.59 4.30
N PHE A 28 4.99 5.88 4.07
CA PHE A 28 3.91 5.74 5.05
C PHE A 28 3.09 4.44 4.93
N ASP A 29 3.42 3.52 4.01
CA ASP A 29 2.68 2.25 3.82
C ASP A 29 2.68 1.36 5.07
N PHE A 30 3.70 1.48 5.93
CA PHE A 30 3.79 0.78 7.22
C PHE A 30 3.32 1.63 8.41
N GLY A 31 2.76 2.81 8.17
CA GLY A 31 2.34 3.77 9.18
C GLY A 31 3.47 4.61 9.79
N VAL A 32 3.06 5.67 10.49
CA VAL A 32 3.96 6.72 11.03
C VAL A 32 5.00 6.18 12.01
N ASP A 33 4.59 5.29 12.93
CA ASP A 33 5.50 4.71 13.94
C ASP A 33 6.57 3.82 13.30
N THR A 34 6.21 3.02 12.30
CA THR A 34 7.18 2.16 11.59
C THR A 34 8.15 2.99 10.76
N LEU A 35 7.69 4.05 10.09
CA LEU A 35 8.57 5.00 9.41
C LEU A 35 9.54 5.67 10.39
N ALA A 36 9.07 6.09 11.56
CA ALA A 36 9.93 6.65 12.61
C ALA A 36 10.97 5.62 13.10
N GLN A 37 10.58 4.35 13.26
CA GLN A 37 11.51 3.26 13.60
C GLN A 37 12.55 3.03 12.49
N MET A 38 12.15 2.96 11.22
CA MET A 38 13.05 2.80 10.07
C MET A 38 14.08 3.93 9.98
N ILE A 39 13.67 5.18 10.20
CA ILE A 39 14.58 6.34 10.18
C ILE A 39 15.50 6.34 11.42
N SER A 40 14.97 5.96 12.60
CA SER A 40 15.73 5.95 13.86
C SER A 40 16.81 4.86 13.90
N THR A 41 16.46 3.65 13.49
CA THR A 41 17.39 2.50 13.38
C THR A 41 18.29 2.61 12.16
N GLY A 42 17.83 3.34 11.14
CA GLY A 42 18.57 3.63 9.91
C GLY A 42 18.71 2.40 9.03
N GLY A 43 19.95 2.08 8.69
CA GLY A 43 20.29 0.97 7.81
C GLY A 43 21.09 -0.13 8.51
N LEU A 44 21.20 -1.27 7.84
CA LEU A 44 22.03 -2.38 8.27
C LEU A 44 23.52 -1.99 8.21
N GLY A 45 24.19 -2.03 9.37
CA GLY A 45 25.65 -2.03 9.41
C GLY A 45 26.23 -3.36 8.87
N PRO A 46 27.55 -3.47 8.73
CA PRO A 46 28.22 -4.73 8.35
C PRO A 46 28.15 -5.84 9.42
N ASP A 47 27.41 -5.59 10.51
CA ASP A 47 27.12 -6.49 11.62
C ASP A 47 25.65 -6.26 12.00
N PRO A 48 24.78 -7.30 12.01
CA PRO A 48 23.37 -7.15 12.37
C PRO A 48 23.14 -6.63 13.79
N GLU A 49 24.09 -6.77 14.72
CA GLU A 49 23.97 -6.25 16.08
C GLU A 49 24.34 -4.75 16.20
N ILE A 50 24.81 -4.10 15.14
CA ILE A 50 25.21 -2.68 15.15
C ILE A 50 24.17 -1.81 14.43
N GLU A 51 23.31 -1.15 15.22
CA GLU A 51 22.42 -0.10 14.74
C GLU A 51 23.24 1.12 14.25
N MET A 52 22.97 1.57 13.02
CA MET A 52 23.53 2.80 12.47
C MET A 52 22.41 3.74 12.03
N PRO A 53 22.13 4.83 12.78
CA PRO A 53 21.08 5.78 12.40
C PRO A 53 21.36 6.39 11.03
N LEU A 54 20.30 6.74 10.30
CA LEU A 54 20.39 7.27 8.95
C LEU A 54 21.24 8.56 8.88
N ASP A 55 22.41 8.49 8.25
CA ASP A 55 23.32 9.63 8.05
C ASP A 55 22.93 10.51 6.84
N ILE A 56 21.99 10.04 6.00
CA ILE A 56 21.46 10.78 4.86
C ILE A 56 20.32 11.70 5.32
N PRO A 57 20.37 13.02 5.10
CA PRO A 57 19.29 13.91 5.49
C PRO A 57 18.04 13.72 4.62
N LEU A 58 16.90 13.53 5.28
CA LEU A 58 15.56 13.55 4.68
C LEU A 58 15.04 14.99 4.70
N VAL A 59 14.96 15.65 3.55
CA VAL A 59 14.41 17.01 3.45
C VAL A 59 12.90 16.97 3.20
N VAL A 60 12.12 17.65 4.05
CA VAL A 60 10.68 17.87 3.85
C VAL A 60 10.24 19.17 4.51
N SER A 61 9.82 20.14 3.70
CA SER A 61 9.54 21.51 4.12
C SER A 61 8.06 21.81 4.39
N ASN A 62 7.18 20.86 4.05
CA ASN A 62 5.73 21.07 4.05
C ASN A 62 4.94 20.07 4.92
N VAL A 63 5.64 19.21 5.67
CA VAL A 63 5.04 18.33 6.69
C VAL A 63 4.35 19.15 7.79
N ARG A 64 3.33 18.55 8.41
CA ARG A 64 2.59 19.03 9.57
C ARG A 64 2.34 17.85 10.50
N PHE A 65 2.86 17.94 11.72
CA PHE A 65 2.51 17.02 12.80
C PHE A 65 1.25 17.49 13.51
N SER A 66 0.53 16.57 14.13
CA SER A 66 -0.64 16.87 14.96
C SER A 66 -0.20 17.45 16.31
N MET A 67 -1.12 18.14 16.99
CA MET A 67 -0.99 18.45 18.42
C MET A 67 -1.66 17.37 19.30
N SER A 68 -2.02 16.23 18.71
CA SER A 68 -2.53 15.03 19.36
C SER A 68 -1.58 13.85 19.14
N ALA A 69 -1.63 12.85 20.02
CA ALA A 69 -0.72 11.72 19.96
C ALA A 69 -0.93 10.86 18.71
N GLY A 70 0.17 10.27 18.19
CA GLY A 70 0.16 9.35 17.05
C GLY A 70 1.16 9.69 15.94
N ASP A 71 1.84 10.84 16.02
CA ASP A 71 3.00 11.16 15.18
C ASP A 71 4.21 11.70 15.95
N ASP A 72 4.16 11.73 17.29
CA ASP A 72 5.21 12.20 18.19
C ASP A 72 6.59 11.56 17.89
N ALA A 73 6.61 10.26 17.60
CA ALA A 73 7.83 9.51 17.29
C ALA A 73 8.52 10.03 16.02
N LEU A 74 7.74 10.38 14.99
CA LEU A 74 8.25 10.96 13.74
C LEU A 74 8.60 12.44 13.94
N GLN A 75 7.82 13.19 14.72
CA GLN A 75 8.10 14.58 15.08
C GLN A 75 9.44 14.72 15.82
N MET A 76 9.79 13.80 16.72
CA MET A 76 11.08 13.78 17.43
C MET A 76 12.31 13.64 16.51
N LEU A 77 12.10 13.16 15.28
CA LEU A 77 13.13 13.04 14.24
C LEU A 77 13.22 14.28 13.33
N TYR A 78 12.43 15.31 13.58
CA TYR A 78 12.45 16.57 12.85
C TYR A 78 13.32 17.63 13.54
N GLY A 79 14.19 18.31 12.77
CA GLY A 79 14.98 19.44 13.26
C GLY A 79 16.26 19.68 12.44
N PRO A 80 16.98 20.79 12.67
CA PRO A 80 18.17 21.16 11.88
C PRO A 80 19.30 20.12 11.96
N ASP A 81 19.46 19.50 13.14
CA ASP A 81 20.48 18.49 13.45
C ASP A 81 19.88 17.07 13.63
N ARG A 82 18.73 16.81 13.00
CA ARG A 82 18.02 15.52 13.05
C ARG A 82 18.00 14.83 11.67
N PRO A 83 17.57 13.56 11.56
CA PRO A 83 17.46 12.90 10.26
C PRO A 83 16.50 13.61 9.30
N ILE A 84 15.33 14.04 9.79
CA ILE A 84 14.33 14.78 9.02
C ILE A 84 14.55 16.29 9.22
N ARG A 85 14.64 17.05 8.12
CA ARG A 85 15.00 18.47 8.12
C ARG A 85 14.07 19.27 7.22
N ARG A 86 13.84 20.54 7.56
CA ARG A 86 13.14 21.48 6.66
C ARG A 86 13.93 21.76 5.39
N THR A 87 15.22 22.02 5.59
CA THR A 87 16.20 22.41 4.58
C THR A 87 17.53 21.74 4.92
N TYR A 88 18.38 21.53 3.92
CA TYR A 88 19.74 21.02 4.12
C TYR A 88 20.72 21.80 3.25
N LEU A 89 21.92 22.09 3.76
CA LEU A 89 22.93 22.86 3.04
C LEU A 89 24.24 22.09 3.00
N ARG A 90 24.78 21.91 1.79
CA ARG A 90 26.05 21.22 1.54
C ARG A 90 26.89 21.95 0.51
N THR A 91 28.21 21.86 0.65
CA THR A 91 29.15 22.51 -0.28
C THR A 91 29.89 21.45 -1.08
N PHE A 92 29.77 21.51 -2.41
CA PHE A 92 30.41 20.59 -3.34
C PHE A 92 31.45 21.36 -4.16
N ASN A 93 32.74 21.07 -3.97
CA ASN A 93 33.84 21.70 -4.71
C ASN A 93 33.79 23.25 -4.72
N GLY A 94 33.28 23.86 -3.64
CA GLY A 94 33.12 25.31 -3.48
C GLY A 94 31.75 25.88 -3.91
N VAL A 95 30.88 25.08 -4.56
CA VAL A 95 29.50 25.45 -4.87
C VAL A 95 28.61 25.13 -3.66
N ARG A 96 27.90 26.13 -3.12
CA ARG A 96 26.99 25.95 -1.98
C ARG A 96 25.59 25.59 -2.48
N VAL A 97 25.17 24.35 -2.25
CA VAL A 97 23.87 23.83 -2.67
C VAL A 97 22.94 23.78 -1.45
N GLY A 98 21.75 24.37 -1.60
CA GLY A 98 20.63 24.21 -0.69
C GLY A 98 19.65 23.18 -1.22
N PHE A 99 19.20 22.29 -0.35
CA PHE A 99 18.18 21.28 -0.63
C PHE A 99 16.93 21.57 0.18
N VAL A 100 15.78 21.44 -0.47
CA VAL A 100 14.43 21.50 0.10
C VAL A 100 13.67 20.29 -0.43
N GLY A 101 12.71 19.76 0.31
CA GLY A 101 11.86 18.68 -0.22
C GLY A 101 10.39 18.90 0.08
N TYR A 102 9.50 18.27 -0.66
CA TYR A 102 8.06 18.37 -0.42
C TYR A 102 7.28 17.16 -0.93
N MET A 103 6.19 16.87 -0.21
CA MET A 103 5.13 15.96 -0.65
C MET A 103 4.11 16.73 -1.51
N GLY A 104 3.68 16.14 -2.62
CA GLY A 104 2.52 16.62 -3.39
C GLY A 104 1.19 16.35 -2.69
N LEU A 105 0.09 16.95 -3.16
CA LEU A 105 -1.23 16.72 -2.59
C LEU A 105 -1.81 15.38 -3.04
N GLU A 106 -1.62 14.96 -4.29
CA GLU A 106 -2.02 13.62 -4.74
C GLU A 106 -1.26 12.55 -3.93
N ALA A 107 0.06 12.67 -3.87
CA ALA A 107 0.93 11.81 -3.06
C ALA A 107 0.49 11.75 -1.60
N SER A 108 0.15 12.91 -1.01
CA SER A 108 -0.40 12.99 0.33
C SER A 108 -1.73 12.22 0.43
N LEU A 109 -2.66 12.39 -0.51
CA LEU A 109 -3.98 11.72 -0.51
C LEU A 109 -3.86 10.19 -0.59
N VAL A 110 -2.94 9.66 -1.39
CA VAL A 110 -2.75 8.20 -1.57
C VAL A 110 -1.87 7.55 -0.48
N ALA A 111 -1.54 8.27 0.59
CA ALA A 111 -0.88 7.73 1.79
C ALA A 111 -1.86 7.68 2.98
N PRO A 112 -2.88 6.78 3.01
CA PRO A 112 -3.91 6.77 4.04
C PRO A 112 -3.35 6.53 5.47
N LEU A 113 -2.29 5.73 5.58
CA LEU A 113 -1.65 5.35 6.84
C LEU A 113 -0.66 6.40 7.39
N LYS A 114 -0.48 7.54 6.70
CA LYS A 114 0.29 8.69 7.22
C LYS A 114 -0.38 9.36 8.43
N ARG A 115 -1.69 9.14 8.66
CA ARG A 115 -2.44 9.87 9.68
C ARG A 115 -1.88 9.52 11.08
N PRO A 116 -1.66 10.51 11.98
CA PRO A 116 -2.22 11.86 11.95
C PRO A 116 -1.38 12.94 11.24
N VAL A 117 -0.24 12.60 10.63
CA VAL A 117 0.58 13.53 9.81
C VAL A 117 -0.23 14.10 8.64
N ARG A 118 0.07 15.34 8.25
CA ARG A 118 -0.51 16.05 7.09
C ARG A 118 0.57 16.78 6.30
N PHE A 119 0.24 17.19 5.09
CA PHE A 119 1.09 18.01 4.24
C PHE A 119 0.30 19.22 3.75
N SER A 120 0.91 20.41 3.78
CA SER A 120 0.39 21.64 3.14
C SER A 120 -1.10 21.95 3.36
N LEU A 121 -1.59 21.79 4.60
CA LEU A 121 -2.94 22.22 4.94
C LEU A 121 -3.01 23.75 5.07
N ALA A 122 -4.02 24.35 4.45
CA ALA A 122 -4.34 25.76 4.62
C ALA A 122 -4.87 25.99 6.05
N THR A 123 -4.41 27.04 6.72
CA THR A 123 -4.83 27.39 8.07
C THR A 123 -5.63 28.70 8.09
N ASN A 124 -6.54 28.84 9.04
CA ASN A 124 -7.21 30.11 9.32
C ASN A 124 -6.39 30.94 10.33
N ALA A 125 -6.89 32.11 10.75
CA ALA A 125 -6.19 33.02 11.65
C ALA A 125 -6.38 32.70 13.16
N THR A 126 -7.05 31.60 13.51
CA THR A 126 -7.33 31.20 14.89
C THR A 126 -6.13 30.45 15.47
N ALA A 127 -5.47 31.04 16.46
CA ALA A 127 -4.38 30.40 17.19
C ALA A 127 -4.89 29.30 18.13
N CYS A 128 -4.10 28.24 18.28
CA CYS A 128 -4.43 27.05 19.06
C CYS A 128 -3.18 26.46 19.72
N THR A 129 -3.38 25.60 20.72
CA THR A 129 -2.31 24.83 21.38
C THR A 129 -2.58 23.32 21.43
N ARG A 130 -3.74 22.90 20.93
CA ARG A 130 -4.25 21.52 20.92
C ARG A 130 -5.48 21.47 20.01
N ASP A 131 -5.81 20.29 19.47
CA ASP A 131 -6.94 20.13 18.54
C ASP A 131 -8.30 20.52 19.15
N ALA A 132 -8.46 20.39 20.47
CA ALA A 132 -9.66 20.82 21.19
C ALA A 132 -9.90 22.35 21.20
N ASP A 133 -8.94 23.16 20.73
CA ASP A 133 -9.12 24.59 20.49
C ASP A 133 -9.66 24.89 19.07
N CYS A 134 -9.76 23.86 18.22
CA CYS A 134 -10.14 23.92 16.80
C CYS A 134 -11.37 23.03 16.51
N PRO A 135 -12.60 23.40 16.93
CA PRO A 135 -13.79 22.59 16.68
C PRO A 135 -13.98 22.31 15.17
N GLY A 136 -13.84 21.05 14.77
CA GLY A 136 -14.02 20.61 13.38
C GLY A 136 -12.78 20.59 12.53
N SER A 137 -11.63 20.77 13.15
CA SER A 137 -10.34 20.85 12.48
C SER A 137 -9.24 20.31 13.39
N ALA A 138 -7.99 20.39 12.94
CA ALA A 138 -6.81 20.11 13.75
C ALA A 138 -6.07 21.42 14.05
N CYS A 139 -5.35 21.44 15.17
CA CYS A 139 -4.38 22.47 15.46
C CYS A 139 -3.07 22.10 14.78
N LEU A 140 -2.59 22.94 13.86
CA LEU A 140 -1.40 22.64 13.06
C LEU A 140 -0.30 23.68 13.34
N PRO A 141 0.86 23.25 13.85
CA PRO A 141 2.08 24.05 13.85
C PRO A 141 2.45 24.55 12.44
N PRO A 142 3.19 25.66 12.30
CA PRO A 142 3.61 26.18 11.00
C PRO A 142 4.66 25.28 10.32
N ALA A 143 4.69 25.26 8.98
CA ALA A 143 5.72 24.54 8.19
C ALA A 143 7.18 24.87 8.57
N ALA A 144 7.39 26.11 9.02
CA ALA A 144 8.70 26.62 9.39
C ALA A 144 9.21 26.09 10.74
N ASP A 145 8.30 25.64 11.60
CA ASP A 145 8.59 25.00 12.87
C ASP A 145 7.43 24.04 13.21
N PRO A 146 7.42 22.83 12.62
CA PRO A 146 6.36 21.85 12.87
C PRO A 146 6.50 21.19 14.26
N THR A 147 7.46 21.64 15.07
CA THR A 147 7.66 21.27 16.48
C THR A 147 7.19 22.35 17.45
N ALA A 148 6.63 23.46 16.94
CA ALA A 148 6.16 24.56 17.77
C ALA A 148 5.01 24.14 18.69
N ALA A 149 5.08 24.54 19.96
CA ALA A 149 4.06 24.27 20.98
C ALA A 149 2.71 25.02 20.77
N SER A 150 2.55 25.72 19.65
CA SER A 150 1.33 26.40 19.24
C SER A 150 1.22 26.46 17.72
N GLY A 151 -0.01 26.48 17.23
CA GLY A 151 -0.32 26.44 15.81
C GLY A 151 -1.48 27.34 15.43
N LEU A 152 -1.99 27.11 14.22
CA LEU A 152 -3.23 27.68 13.72
C LEU A 152 -4.21 26.55 13.40
N CYS A 153 -5.51 26.78 13.58
CA CYS A 153 -6.51 25.80 13.17
C CYS A 153 -6.52 25.65 11.64
N ALA A 154 -6.56 24.41 11.14
CA ALA A 154 -6.71 24.19 9.70
C ALA A 154 -8.04 24.78 9.21
N ALA A 155 -8.05 25.33 7.99
CA ALA A 155 -9.24 25.90 7.36
C ALA A 155 -10.19 24.79 6.86
N ASN A 156 -9.62 23.67 6.41
CA ASN A 156 -10.28 22.41 6.10
C ASN A 156 -9.30 21.27 6.41
N LEU A 157 -9.82 20.07 6.74
CA LEU A 157 -9.05 18.83 6.86
C LEU A 157 -9.19 17.90 5.64
N ASP A 158 -10.13 18.22 4.75
CA ASP A 158 -10.32 17.52 3.49
C ASP A 158 -9.25 17.93 2.48
N GLU A 159 -8.20 17.11 2.42
CA GLU A 159 -7.08 17.26 1.48
C GLU A 159 -7.51 17.17 0.00
N SER A 160 -8.73 16.70 -0.31
CA SER A 160 -9.24 16.67 -1.68
C SER A 160 -9.66 18.05 -2.21
N ASP A 161 -9.74 19.09 -1.36
CA ASP A 161 -9.81 20.48 -1.83
C ASP A 161 -8.43 20.97 -2.32
N VAL A 162 -7.98 20.38 -3.43
CA VAL A 162 -6.78 20.78 -4.19
C VAL A 162 -6.75 22.29 -4.42
N SER A 163 -7.91 22.90 -4.70
CA SER A 163 -8.04 24.33 -4.98
C SER A 163 -7.59 25.20 -3.80
N THR A 164 -7.77 24.72 -2.56
CA THR A 164 -7.34 25.39 -1.33
C THR A 164 -5.92 25.02 -0.94
N HIS A 165 -5.56 23.75 -1.06
CA HIS A 165 -4.31 23.21 -0.52
C HIS A 165 -3.07 23.46 -1.39
N VAL A 166 -3.23 23.59 -2.72
CA VAL A 166 -2.10 23.93 -3.64
C VAL A 166 -1.44 25.25 -3.25
N ARG A 167 -2.22 26.24 -2.80
CA ARG A 167 -1.68 27.55 -2.35
C ARG A 167 -0.83 27.44 -1.08
N ALA A 168 -1.16 26.52 -0.18
CA ALA A 168 -0.38 26.27 1.02
C ALA A 168 0.92 25.51 0.69
N LEU A 169 0.89 24.57 -0.25
CA LEU A 169 2.10 23.89 -0.78
C LEU A 169 3.10 24.89 -1.37
N ILE A 170 2.62 25.76 -2.27
CA ILE A 170 3.45 26.82 -2.88
C ILE A 170 4.06 27.73 -1.79
N ALA A 171 3.29 28.10 -0.75
CA ALA A 171 3.74 28.97 0.32
C ALA A 171 4.81 28.31 1.22
N ASP A 172 4.63 27.04 1.57
CA ASP A 172 5.57 26.27 2.39
C ASP A 172 6.93 26.15 1.68
N VAL A 173 6.92 25.75 0.40
CA VAL A 173 8.12 25.61 -0.44
C VAL A 173 8.78 26.97 -0.68
N ALA A 174 8.02 28.01 -1.04
CA ALA A 174 8.56 29.36 -1.23
C ALA A 174 9.27 29.91 0.02
N SER A 175 8.71 29.62 1.21
CA SER A 175 9.31 30.01 2.49
C SER A 175 10.65 29.30 2.76
N ALA A 176 10.75 28.00 2.48
CA ALA A 176 11.99 27.24 2.65
C ALA A 176 13.06 27.62 1.59
N VAL A 177 12.66 27.89 0.35
CA VAL A 177 13.55 28.43 -0.69
C VAL A 177 14.11 29.81 -0.29
N ALA A 178 13.27 30.68 0.27
CA ALA A 178 13.70 31.99 0.76
C ALA A 178 14.70 31.89 1.93
N GLU A 179 14.48 30.94 2.85
CA GLU A 179 15.42 30.63 3.94
C GLU A 179 16.80 30.23 3.39
N LEU A 180 16.86 29.27 2.46
CA LEU A 180 18.10 28.83 1.82
C LEU A 180 18.83 29.98 1.09
N ARG A 181 18.09 30.82 0.35
CA ARG A 181 18.68 31.97 -0.36
C ARG A 181 19.21 33.04 0.58
N SER A 182 18.58 33.26 1.74
CA SER A 182 19.12 34.14 2.79
C SER A 182 20.50 33.67 3.29
N GLN A 183 20.79 32.38 3.20
CA GLN A 183 22.07 31.78 3.57
C GLN A 183 23.15 31.89 2.48
N ASN A 184 22.92 32.60 1.37
CA ASN A 184 23.88 32.86 0.27
C ASN A 184 24.32 31.57 -0.48
N VAL A 185 23.37 30.69 -0.78
CA VAL A 185 23.56 29.50 -1.65
C VAL A 185 23.63 29.85 -3.13
N ASP A 186 24.41 29.05 -3.87
CA ASP A 186 24.63 29.15 -5.31
C ASP A 186 23.55 28.44 -6.14
N LEU A 187 23.07 27.32 -5.63
CA LEU A 187 22.07 26.46 -6.27
C LEU A 187 21.03 26.06 -5.21
N VAL A 188 19.74 26.07 -5.57
CA VAL A 188 18.67 25.46 -4.78
C VAL A 188 18.01 24.35 -5.59
N VAL A 189 18.04 23.15 -5.03
CA VAL A 189 17.44 21.94 -5.60
C VAL A 189 16.27 21.52 -4.71
N ALA A 190 15.08 21.40 -5.28
CA ALA A 190 13.98 20.71 -4.63
C ALA A 190 14.01 19.21 -4.94
N ILE A 191 13.81 18.37 -3.93
CA ILE A 191 13.58 16.94 -4.07
C ILE A 191 12.09 16.71 -3.82
N SER A 192 11.33 16.42 -4.87
CA SER A 192 9.86 16.42 -4.86
C SER A 192 9.31 15.00 -4.93
N HIS A 193 8.22 14.77 -4.21
CA HIS A 193 7.32 13.63 -4.44
C HIS A 193 5.89 14.14 -4.72
N ALA A 194 5.76 14.90 -5.80
CA ALA A 194 4.49 15.47 -6.30
C ALA A 194 4.27 15.17 -7.80
N GLY A 195 5.29 15.38 -8.62
CA GLY A 195 5.40 14.76 -9.95
C GLY A 195 4.87 15.57 -11.13
N VAL A 196 5.12 15.01 -12.32
CA VAL A 196 4.80 15.57 -13.64
C VAL A 196 4.08 14.52 -14.49
N ASN A 197 2.97 14.84 -15.17
CA ASN A 197 2.29 13.88 -16.05
C ASN A 197 2.73 14.06 -17.53
N GLU A 198 3.00 12.95 -18.23
CA GLU A 198 3.39 12.94 -19.65
C GLU A 198 2.43 13.70 -20.58
N ARG A 199 1.12 13.70 -20.31
CA ARG A 199 0.14 14.46 -21.10
C ARG A 199 0.36 15.97 -20.95
N GLU A 200 0.74 16.42 -19.77
CA GLU A 200 0.98 17.85 -19.45
C GLU A 200 2.30 18.33 -20.06
N VAL A 201 3.35 17.50 -19.99
CA VAL A 201 4.61 17.72 -20.72
C VAL A 201 4.34 17.97 -22.21
N ASN A 202 3.50 17.13 -22.81
CA ASN A 202 3.09 17.21 -24.21
C ASN A 202 2.24 18.44 -24.56
N LEU A 203 1.48 18.98 -23.60
CA LEU A 203 0.69 20.22 -23.76
C LEU A 203 1.58 21.46 -23.70
N LEU A 204 2.51 21.49 -22.75
CA LEU A 204 3.44 22.61 -22.53
C LEU A 204 4.45 22.79 -23.67
N THR A 205 4.77 21.73 -24.42
CA THR A 205 5.57 21.87 -25.65
C THR A 205 4.86 22.67 -26.75
N ARG A 206 3.55 22.94 -26.63
CA ARG A 206 2.71 23.45 -27.72
C ARG A 206 2.05 24.80 -27.45
N MET A 207 1.66 25.11 -26.21
CA MET A 207 0.81 26.29 -25.94
C MET A 207 1.19 27.04 -24.65
N GLY A 208 1.29 28.37 -24.76
CA GLY A 208 1.48 29.27 -23.61
C GLY A 208 0.17 29.63 -22.91
N GLU A 209 -0.62 28.62 -22.54
CA GLU A 209 -1.89 28.80 -21.83
C GLU A 209 -1.69 29.27 -20.37
N PRO A 210 -2.70 29.90 -19.74
CA PRO A 210 -2.66 30.29 -18.34
C PRO A 210 -2.70 29.08 -17.38
N LEU A 211 -1.93 29.16 -16.28
CA LEU A 211 -1.82 28.13 -15.24
C LEU A 211 -3.10 27.85 -14.43
N ASP A 212 -4.18 28.60 -14.62
CA ASP A 212 -5.41 28.52 -13.81
C ASP A 212 -6.53 27.68 -14.44
N ARG A 213 -6.31 27.06 -15.62
CA ARG A 213 -7.37 26.40 -16.41
C ARG A 213 -7.07 25.01 -16.96
N ALA A 214 -5.98 24.40 -16.53
CA ALA A 214 -5.75 22.97 -16.71
C ALA A 214 -5.37 22.36 -15.36
N MET A 215 -5.77 21.11 -15.14
CA MET A 215 -5.03 20.24 -14.21
C MET A 215 -3.61 20.17 -14.76
N ALA A 216 -2.65 20.59 -13.94
CA ALA A 216 -1.26 20.75 -14.31
C ALA A 216 -0.39 20.18 -13.18
N SER A 217 0.70 19.53 -13.55
CA SER A 217 1.73 18.97 -12.67
C SER A 217 1.99 19.87 -11.47
N GLU A 218 1.98 19.26 -10.28
CA GLU A 218 2.29 19.96 -9.04
C GLU A 218 3.71 20.54 -9.07
N ASP A 219 4.70 19.83 -9.60
CA ASP A 219 6.07 20.35 -9.76
C ASP A 219 6.12 21.60 -10.65
N LEU A 220 5.31 21.64 -11.72
CA LEU A 220 5.25 22.77 -12.65
C LEU A 220 4.42 23.94 -12.11
N ILE A 221 3.34 23.65 -11.38
CA ILE A 221 2.59 24.65 -10.61
C ILE A 221 3.49 25.27 -9.55
N VAL A 222 4.21 24.47 -8.77
CA VAL A 222 5.13 24.94 -7.72
C VAL A 222 6.24 25.79 -8.36
N ALA A 223 6.91 25.32 -9.42
CA ALA A 223 7.91 26.12 -10.13
C ALA A 223 7.37 27.50 -10.55
N ALA A 224 6.23 27.53 -11.26
CA ALA A 224 5.69 28.76 -11.84
C ALA A 224 4.94 29.67 -10.84
N ALA A 225 4.49 29.15 -9.70
CA ALA A 225 3.72 29.89 -8.70
C ALA A 225 4.57 30.34 -7.50
N VAL A 226 5.60 29.57 -7.12
CA VAL A 226 6.66 30.05 -6.22
C VAL A 226 7.20 31.35 -6.81
N ASP A 227 7.59 31.35 -8.09
CA ASP A 227 8.00 32.55 -8.84
C ASP A 227 7.06 33.77 -8.73
N GLN A 228 5.75 33.56 -8.65
CA GLN A 228 4.78 34.64 -8.51
C GLN A 228 4.72 35.18 -7.07
N ALA A 229 4.76 34.30 -6.06
CA ALA A 229 4.87 34.68 -4.66
C ALA A 229 6.20 35.41 -4.37
N LEU A 230 7.30 34.89 -4.94
CA LEU A 230 8.63 35.46 -4.95
C LEU A 230 8.66 36.88 -5.55
N ALA A 231 7.90 37.13 -6.63
CA ALA A 231 7.77 38.46 -7.23
C ALA A 231 6.93 39.46 -6.37
N ALA A 232 6.09 38.98 -5.46
CA ALA A 232 5.38 39.82 -4.49
C ALA A 232 6.25 40.21 -3.28
N ALA A 233 7.35 39.47 -3.04
CA ALA A 233 8.24 39.62 -1.87
C ALA A 233 9.71 39.91 -2.21
N ASN A 234 10.07 40.05 -3.49
CA ASN A 234 11.42 40.38 -3.99
C ASN A 234 12.53 39.33 -3.72
N VAL A 235 12.18 38.04 -3.64
CA VAL A 235 13.15 36.95 -3.40
C VAL A 235 13.21 36.02 -4.61
N PRO A 236 14.27 35.96 -5.44
CA PRO A 236 14.44 34.88 -6.43
C PRO A 236 14.91 33.59 -5.73
N GLY A 237 14.65 32.38 -6.26
CA GLY A 237 15.18 31.23 -5.50
C GLY A 237 15.24 29.78 -5.99
N LEU A 238 14.38 29.22 -6.83
CA LEU A 238 14.45 27.78 -7.18
C LEU A 238 15.16 27.56 -8.53
N ASP A 239 16.14 26.66 -8.61
CA ASP A 239 16.87 26.38 -9.87
C ASP A 239 16.52 25.01 -10.47
N VAL A 240 16.29 23.99 -9.63
CA VAL A 240 16.05 22.60 -10.05
C VAL A 240 14.95 21.97 -9.22
N ILE A 241 14.09 21.17 -9.85
CA ILE A 241 13.21 20.20 -9.19
C ILE A 241 13.60 18.80 -9.68
N VAL A 242 13.97 17.93 -8.76
CA VAL A 242 14.12 16.48 -8.98
C VAL A 242 12.81 15.85 -8.52
N GLY A 243 11.96 15.51 -9.47
CA GLY A 243 10.60 14.99 -9.25
C GLY A 243 10.54 13.49 -8.99
N GLY A 244 9.36 13.05 -8.56
CA GLY A 244 9.02 11.69 -8.19
C GLY A 244 7.52 11.46 -8.34
N HIS A 245 6.95 10.54 -7.57
CA HIS A 245 5.52 10.17 -7.58
C HIS A 245 4.96 9.62 -8.91
N SER A 246 4.81 10.44 -9.95
CA SER A 246 4.11 10.13 -11.21
C SER A 246 4.79 9.12 -12.16
N HIS A 247 5.88 8.47 -11.72
CA HIS A 247 6.69 7.50 -12.48
C HIS A 247 7.14 7.95 -13.89
N THR A 248 7.07 9.24 -14.21
CA THR A 248 7.24 9.76 -15.57
C THR A 248 8.71 9.79 -15.97
N LYS A 249 9.01 9.27 -17.16
CA LYS A 249 10.36 9.28 -17.75
C LYS A 249 10.58 10.57 -18.53
N LEU A 250 11.26 11.53 -17.91
CA LEU A 250 11.65 12.77 -18.60
C LEU A 250 12.97 12.54 -19.35
N GLU A 251 12.85 12.08 -20.59
CA GLU A 251 13.99 11.85 -21.52
C GLU A 251 14.93 13.06 -21.65
N ALA A 252 14.39 14.28 -21.48
CA ALA A 252 15.16 15.50 -21.37
C ALA A 252 14.60 16.41 -20.25
N PRO A 253 15.43 17.21 -19.57
CA PRO A 253 14.98 18.17 -18.56
C PRO A 253 14.00 19.20 -19.10
N LEU A 254 12.91 19.44 -18.37
CA LEU A 254 11.92 20.46 -18.71
C LEU A 254 12.39 21.83 -18.21
N ALA A 255 12.58 22.78 -19.13
CA ALA A 255 12.92 24.15 -18.81
C ALA A 255 11.66 24.98 -18.57
N VAL A 256 11.47 25.46 -17.33
CA VAL A 256 10.38 26.35 -16.92
C VAL A 256 10.95 27.77 -16.77
N PRO A 257 10.83 28.66 -17.78
CA PRO A 257 11.45 29.98 -17.75
C PRO A 257 10.64 30.99 -16.93
N ASN A 258 11.22 31.51 -15.85
CA ASN A 258 10.65 32.62 -15.10
C ASN A 258 10.80 33.93 -15.88
N ARG A 259 9.72 34.37 -16.53
CA ARG A 259 9.68 35.60 -17.33
C ARG A 259 9.89 36.90 -16.52
N ARG A 260 9.95 36.85 -15.18
CA ARG A 260 10.13 38.01 -14.29
C ARG A 260 11.50 38.06 -13.62
N SER A 261 12.03 36.94 -13.13
CA SER A 261 13.38 36.89 -12.53
C SER A 261 14.49 36.65 -13.55
N GLY A 262 14.17 36.07 -14.71
CA GLY A 262 15.16 35.63 -15.70
C GLY A 262 15.84 34.30 -15.36
N ILE A 263 15.51 33.68 -14.22
CA ILE A 263 15.94 32.32 -13.86
C ILE A 263 15.11 31.31 -14.66
N THR A 264 15.69 30.17 -15.00
CA THR A 264 14.96 29.02 -15.56
C THR A 264 15.06 27.88 -14.57
N THR A 265 13.92 27.39 -14.10
CA THR A 265 13.84 26.20 -13.25
C THR A 265 13.88 24.97 -14.15
N TYR A 266 14.76 24.02 -13.87
CA TYR A 266 14.85 22.76 -14.61
C TYR A 266 14.18 21.63 -13.83
N VAL A 267 13.20 20.96 -14.43
CA VAL A 267 12.48 19.83 -13.82
C VAL A 267 12.94 18.52 -14.46
N VAL A 268 13.33 17.55 -13.65
CA VAL A 268 13.83 16.23 -14.08
C VAL A 268 13.18 15.11 -13.27
N GLN A 269 12.95 13.96 -13.89
CA GLN A 269 12.36 12.78 -13.26
C GLN A 269 12.82 11.52 -14.00
N ALA A 270 13.23 10.50 -13.25
CA ALA A 270 13.97 9.34 -13.77
C ALA A 270 13.11 8.09 -14.02
N GLY A 271 11.79 8.24 -14.13
CA GLY A 271 10.87 7.11 -14.16
C GLY A 271 10.69 6.47 -12.78
N SER A 272 10.84 5.15 -12.70
CA SER A 272 10.65 4.32 -11.51
C SER A 272 11.57 3.09 -11.49
N TYR A 273 11.56 2.37 -10.37
CA TYR A 273 12.14 1.02 -10.19
C TYR A 273 13.64 0.88 -10.49
N GLY A 274 14.40 1.99 -10.49
CA GLY A 274 15.82 1.98 -10.82
C GLY A 274 16.12 1.62 -12.28
N ALA A 275 15.15 1.67 -13.19
CA ALA A 275 15.36 1.37 -14.61
C ALA A 275 16.28 2.39 -15.32
N ALA A 276 16.48 3.58 -14.73
CA ALA A 276 17.43 4.58 -15.19
C ALA A 276 17.93 5.47 -14.04
N VAL A 277 19.11 6.06 -14.22
CA VAL A 277 19.63 7.16 -13.38
C VAL A 277 19.47 8.48 -14.13
N GLY A 278 18.80 9.45 -13.51
CA GLY A 278 18.71 10.80 -14.07
C GLY A 278 20.02 11.57 -13.95
N ARG A 279 20.54 12.09 -15.06
CA ARG A 279 21.73 12.95 -15.10
C ARG A 279 21.34 14.36 -15.51
N LEU A 280 21.69 15.35 -14.69
CA LEU A 280 21.52 16.78 -15.00
C LEU A 280 22.86 17.49 -14.90
N LYS A 281 23.29 18.13 -16.00
CA LYS A 281 24.51 18.94 -16.05
C LYS A 281 24.14 20.40 -16.27
N LEU A 282 24.35 21.22 -15.25
CA LEU A 282 24.24 22.67 -15.31
C LEU A 282 25.63 23.31 -15.34
N THR A 283 25.76 24.39 -16.09
CA THR A 283 26.99 25.19 -16.14
C THR A 283 26.68 26.67 -15.89
N ARG A 284 27.68 27.42 -15.42
CA ARG A 284 27.63 28.90 -15.39
C ARG A 284 29.06 29.43 -15.51
N PRO A 285 29.29 30.56 -16.22
CA PRO A 285 30.63 31.13 -16.38
C PRO A 285 31.21 31.71 -15.09
N ASP A 286 30.34 32.22 -14.21
CA ASP A 286 30.69 32.83 -12.92
C ASP A 286 29.50 32.71 -11.94
N ARG A 287 29.60 33.35 -10.76
CA ARG A 287 28.60 33.25 -9.69
C ARG A 287 27.34 34.09 -9.92
N GLU A 288 27.43 35.14 -10.72
CA GLU A 288 26.34 36.10 -10.98
C GLU A 288 25.50 35.70 -12.20
N ALA A 289 26.09 34.91 -13.10
CA ALA A 289 25.39 34.34 -14.25
C ALA A 289 24.39 33.21 -13.87
N PRO A 290 23.25 33.11 -14.57
CA PRO A 290 22.27 32.04 -14.35
C PRO A 290 22.81 30.69 -14.82
N TRP A 291 22.28 29.61 -14.24
CA TRP A 291 22.58 28.24 -14.63
C TRP A 291 22.02 27.91 -16.02
N THR A 292 22.88 27.44 -16.92
CA THR A 292 22.53 26.95 -18.26
C THR A 292 22.60 25.43 -18.32
N LEU A 293 21.57 24.82 -18.89
CA LEU A 293 21.51 23.38 -19.15
C LEU A 293 22.48 22.96 -20.27
N ASP A 294 23.34 21.98 -19.98
CA ASP A 294 24.06 21.22 -21.00
C ASP A 294 23.22 20.00 -21.41
N ALA A 295 22.38 20.21 -22.41
CA ALA A 295 21.42 19.21 -22.88
C ALA A 295 22.06 18.00 -23.59
N ALA A 296 23.35 18.07 -23.98
CA ALA A 296 24.05 16.95 -24.60
C ALA A 296 24.59 15.94 -23.56
N GLU A 297 24.66 16.36 -22.29
CA GLU A 297 25.25 15.63 -21.17
C GLU A 297 24.23 15.43 -20.02
N SER A 298 22.96 15.76 -20.29
CA SER A 298 21.82 15.58 -19.40
C SER A 298 20.79 14.66 -20.07
N GLY A 299 20.03 13.92 -19.28
CA GLY A 299 19.07 12.92 -19.74
C GLY A 299 19.08 11.69 -18.84
N LEU A 300 18.46 10.60 -19.31
CA LEU A 300 18.42 9.34 -18.59
C LEU A 300 19.61 8.45 -18.99
N VAL A 301 20.27 7.85 -18.00
CA VAL A 301 21.24 6.77 -18.20
C VAL A 301 20.50 5.46 -17.88
N PRO A 302 20.23 4.57 -18.86
CA PRO A 302 19.56 3.30 -18.59
C PRO A 302 20.41 2.42 -17.68
N ILE A 303 19.74 1.65 -16.81
CA ILE A 303 20.37 0.57 -16.04
C ILE A 303 19.97 -0.74 -16.72
N ASP A 304 20.85 -1.26 -17.56
CA ASP A 304 20.68 -2.50 -18.33
C ASP A 304 22.03 -3.22 -18.55
N ASP A 305 22.01 -4.32 -19.31
CA ASP A 305 23.18 -5.13 -19.66
C ASP A 305 24.28 -4.37 -20.46
N SER A 306 24.07 -3.10 -20.83
CA SER A 306 25.09 -2.26 -21.48
C SER A 306 26.03 -1.53 -20.51
N VAL A 307 25.73 -1.53 -19.21
CA VAL A 307 26.57 -0.90 -18.17
C VAL A 307 27.87 -1.69 -17.99
N ASP A 308 29.02 -1.04 -18.20
CA ASP A 308 30.34 -1.66 -18.00
C ASP A 308 30.65 -1.86 -16.52
N THR A 309 30.48 -3.09 -16.05
CA THR A 309 30.79 -3.54 -14.69
C THR A 309 32.25 -3.94 -14.47
N SER A 310 33.11 -3.93 -15.50
CA SER A 310 34.49 -4.45 -15.40
C SER A 310 35.42 -3.64 -14.48
N GLY A 311 34.98 -2.44 -14.08
CA GLY A 311 35.65 -1.58 -13.08
C GLY A 311 35.13 -1.72 -11.64
N LEU A 312 34.09 -2.55 -11.40
CA LEU A 312 33.67 -2.87 -10.03
C LEU A 312 34.79 -3.63 -9.33
N ASN A 313 35.08 -3.25 -8.08
CA ASN A 313 36.09 -3.92 -7.29
C ASN A 313 35.42 -4.95 -6.36
N VAL A 314 36.20 -5.92 -5.89
CA VAL A 314 35.73 -7.02 -5.02
C VAL A 314 34.97 -6.51 -3.78
N LEU A 315 35.32 -5.34 -3.22
CA LEU A 315 34.58 -4.79 -2.07
C LEU A 315 33.21 -4.22 -2.49
N THR A 316 33.07 -3.70 -3.71
CA THR A 316 31.78 -3.25 -4.23
C THR A 316 30.87 -4.44 -4.54
N GLU A 317 31.38 -5.51 -5.16
CA GLU A 317 30.64 -6.76 -5.35
C GLU A 317 30.23 -7.35 -3.98
N LEU A 318 31.17 -7.46 -3.02
CA LEU A 318 30.85 -7.97 -1.69
C LEU A 318 29.81 -7.11 -0.93
N LEU A 319 29.79 -5.79 -1.13
CA LEU A 319 28.78 -4.90 -0.55
C LEU A 319 27.41 -5.09 -1.19
N ILE A 320 27.35 -5.27 -2.52
CA ILE A 320 26.11 -5.58 -3.25
C ILE A 320 25.57 -6.95 -2.81
N ASP A 321 26.43 -7.98 -2.80
CA ASP A 321 26.06 -9.33 -2.36
C ASP A 321 25.62 -9.33 -0.88
N THR A 322 26.33 -8.61 0.00
CA THR A 322 25.92 -8.52 1.43
C THR A 322 24.58 -7.82 1.58
N ALA A 323 24.33 -6.74 0.83
CA ALA A 323 23.03 -6.07 0.82
C ALA A 323 21.91 -7.00 0.32
N ILE A 324 22.08 -7.62 -0.86
CA ILE A 324 21.12 -8.58 -1.43
C ILE A 324 20.87 -9.75 -0.47
N ASN A 325 21.92 -10.34 0.10
CA ASN A 325 21.78 -11.46 1.02
C ASN A 325 21.03 -11.05 2.29
N THR A 326 21.18 -9.82 2.77
CA THR A 326 20.45 -9.36 3.96
C THR A 326 18.99 -9.01 3.63
N VAL A 327 18.68 -8.54 2.40
CA VAL A 327 17.29 -8.45 1.88
C VAL A 327 16.65 -9.83 1.86
N VAL A 328 17.31 -10.76 1.19
CA VAL A 328 16.80 -12.11 0.89
C VAL A 328 16.63 -12.93 2.16
N THR A 329 17.68 -13.01 2.99
CA THR A 329 17.58 -13.61 4.34
C THR A 329 16.54 -12.88 5.18
N GLY A 330 16.39 -11.56 5.02
CA GLY A 330 15.31 -10.81 5.66
C GLY A 330 13.92 -11.36 5.33
N PHE A 331 13.60 -11.58 4.05
CA PHE A 331 12.32 -12.18 3.62
C PHE A 331 12.18 -13.67 3.99
N GLU A 332 13.25 -14.45 3.84
CA GLU A 332 13.28 -15.90 4.08
C GLU A 332 13.43 -16.27 5.56
N SER A 333 13.82 -15.34 6.44
CA SER A 333 13.88 -15.53 7.90
C SER A 333 12.83 -14.73 8.69
N GLN A 334 11.81 -14.17 8.02
CA GLN A 334 10.68 -13.56 8.72
C GLN A 334 9.95 -14.58 9.59
N PRO A 335 9.97 -14.49 10.93
CA PRO A 335 9.08 -15.31 11.72
C PRO A 335 7.65 -14.81 11.49
N ALA A 336 6.75 -15.72 11.14
CA ALA A 336 5.31 -15.49 11.29
C ALA A 336 5.03 -15.04 12.74
N GLY A 337 4.54 -13.81 12.90
CA GLY A 337 3.80 -13.42 14.10
C GLY A 337 2.33 -13.83 13.90
N SER A 338 1.62 -14.36 14.90
CA SER A 338 2.03 -14.53 16.31
C SER A 338 1.07 -15.47 17.03
N HIS A 339 1.59 -16.30 17.96
CA HIS A 339 0.77 -17.00 18.96
C HIS A 339 -0.30 -16.08 19.56
N GLY A 340 -1.57 -16.45 19.42
CA GLY A 340 -2.70 -15.68 19.92
C GLY A 340 -3.61 -15.04 18.86
N ASP A 341 -3.58 -15.48 17.58
CA ASP A 341 -4.34 -14.83 16.49
C ASP A 341 -5.57 -15.60 15.96
N GLY A 342 -5.75 -16.86 16.38
CA GLY A 342 -6.86 -17.73 16.01
C GLY A 342 -6.62 -18.57 14.75
N LEU A 343 -5.36 -18.79 14.36
CA LEU A 343 -4.97 -19.58 13.19
C LEU A 343 -3.91 -20.63 13.53
N LEU A 344 -3.92 -21.75 12.81
CA LEU A 344 -2.86 -22.75 12.87
C LEU A 344 -1.95 -22.62 11.66
N PHE A 345 -0.75 -22.06 11.83
CA PHE A 345 0.26 -22.00 10.77
C PHE A 345 1.04 -23.33 10.64
N PRO A 346 1.62 -23.63 9.46
CA PRO A 346 2.47 -24.83 9.28
C PRO A 346 3.71 -24.82 10.18
N GLY A 347 3.67 -25.55 11.30
CA GLY A 347 4.71 -25.58 12.34
C GLY A 347 4.16 -25.37 13.76
N GLU A 348 2.94 -24.86 13.86
CA GLU A 348 2.17 -24.78 15.09
C GLU A 348 1.32 -26.04 15.28
N GLN A 349 1.09 -26.41 16.54
CA GLN A 349 0.27 -27.57 16.91
C GLN A 349 -1.05 -27.17 17.59
N CYS A 350 -1.19 -25.90 17.97
CA CYS A 350 -2.34 -25.29 18.62
C CYS A 350 -2.20 -23.76 18.60
N ASP A 351 -3.31 -23.04 18.77
CA ASP A 351 -3.30 -21.59 18.96
C ASP A 351 -4.43 -21.11 19.90
N GLU A 352 -4.41 -19.84 20.32
CA GLU A 352 -5.42 -19.21 21.19
C GLU A 352 -6.08 -18.01 20.47
N ALA A 353 -7.38 -18.08 20.18
CA ALA A 353 -8.10 -16.96 19.59
C ALA A 353 -8.24 -15.77 20.55
N ALA A 354 -8.43 -14.57 20.00
CA ALA A 354 -8.49 -13.31 20.76
C ALA A 354 -9.64 -13.21 21.80
N ASP A 355 -10.60 -14.13 21.80
CA ASP A 355 -11.66 -14.26 22.83
C ASP A 355 -11.29 -15.23 23.97
N GLY A 356 -10.09 -15.82 23.94
CA GLY A 356 -9.59 -16.83 24.89
C GLY A 356 -10.06 -18.25 24.58
N THR A 357 -10.61 -18.52 23.39
CA THR A 357 -10.90 -19.89 22.94
C THR A 357 -9.67 -20.51 22.27
N LEU A 358 -9.28 -21.70 22.73
CA LEU A 358 -8.10 -22.41 22.20
C LEU A 358 -8.49 -23.27 20.99
N GLU A 359 -7.91 -22.98 19.83
CA GLU A 359 -7.94 -23.81 18.63
C GLU A 359 -7.02 -25.03 18.87
N LEU A 360 -7.64 -26.13 19.34
CA LEU A 360 -6.95 -27.37 19.69
C LEU A 360 -7.44 -28.55 18.83
N PRO A 361 -6.53 -29.38 18.28
CA PRO A 361 -6.91 -30.59 17.58
C PRO A 361 -7.74 -31.53 18.47
N ASN A 362 -8.57 -32.36 17.82
CA ASN A 362 -9.44 -33.34 18.50
C ASN A 362 -10.38 -32.72 19.56
N ASN A 363 -10.88 -31.50 19.30
CA ASN A 363 -11.76 -30.73 20.20
C ASN A 363 -11.16 -30.53 21.61
N GLY A 364 -9.84 -30.36 21.70
CA GLY A 364 -9.16 -30.15 22.98
C GLY A 364 -9.08 -31.38 23.89
N LEU A 365 -9.14 -32.60 23.34
CA LEU A 365 -9.06 -33.85 24.10
C LEU A 365 -7.88 -34.73 23.68
N CYS A 366 -7.16 -35.30 24.64
CA CYS A 366 -6.02 -36.18 24.34
C CYS A 366 -6.42 -37.55 23.77
N ALA A 367 -7.60 -38.06 24.14
CA ALA A 367 -8.05 -39.41 23.82
C ALA A 367 -8.25 -39.61 22.31
N GLY A 368 -7.48 -40.51 21.71
CA GLY A 368 -7.48 -40.79 20.27
C GLY A 368 -6.52 -39.94 19.44
N LEU A 369 -6.00 -38.83 19.98
CA LEU A 369 -4.92 -38.05 19.38
C LEU A 369 -3.54 -38.51 19.89
N VAL A 370 -3.41 -38.65 21.21
CA VAL A 370 -2.21 -39.18 21.87
C VAL A 370 -2.36 -40.71 21.99
N ARG A 371 -1.39 -41.45 21.45
CA ARG A 371 -1.39 -42.92 21.49
C ARG A 371 -1.31 -43.40 22.95
N GLY A 372 -2.27 -44.22 23.38
CA GLY A 372 -2.34 -44.72 24.75
C GLY A 372 -3.08 -43.81 25.75
N ALA A 373 -3.48 -42.59 25.36
CA ALA A 373 -4.27 -41.71 26.23
C ALA A 373 -5.74 -42.11 26.28
N THR A 374 -6.30 -42.17 27.49
CA THR A 374 -7.70 -42.52 27.75
C THR A 374 -8.56 -41.34 28.22
N ALA A 375 -7.94 -40.27 28.75
CA ALA A 375 -8.61 -39.03 29.13
C ALA A 375 -7.66 -37.82 29.12
N GLY A 376 -8.17 -36.65 29.51
CA GLY A 376 -7.39 -35.42 29.70
C GLY A 376 -7.66 -34.34 28.65
N PRO A 377 -7.71 -33.05 29.04
CA PRO A 377 -7.77 -31.94 28.10
C PRO A 377 -6.40 -31.65 27.50
N LEU A 378 -6.37 -31.19 26.25
CA LEU A 378 -5.19 -30.56 25.66
C LEU A 378 -5.12 -29.08 26.08
N ARG A 379 -3.92 -28.51 26.01
CA ARG A 379 -3.65 -27.09 26.20
C ARG A 379 -2.64 -26.61 25.15
N CYS A 380 -2.47 -25.29 25.04
CA CYS A 380 -1.42 -24.71 24.24
C CYS A 380 -0.38 -24.02 25.12
N HIS A 381 0.90 -24.17 24.80
CA HIS A 381 1.98 -23.39 25.35
C HIS A 381 2.16 -22.07 24.57
N ALA A 382 2.78 -21.07 25.20
CA ALA A 382 3.02 -19.74 24.63
C ALA A 382 3.98 -19.70 23.41
N ASN A 383 4.40 -20.86 22.89
CA ASN A 383 5.19 -21.06 21.68
C ASN A 383 4.40 -21.80 20.57
N SER A 384 3.05 -21.79 20.65
CA SER A 384 2.11 -22.47 19.74
C SER A 384 2.28 -23.99 19.66
N GLN A 385 2.68 -24.64 20.77
CA GLN A 385 2.91 -26.09 20.86
C GLN A 385 1.98 -26.76 21.88
N LEU A 386 1.58 -28.00 21.61
CA LEU A 386 0.65 -28.73 22.46
C LEU A 386 1.24 -29.05 23.83
N ASP A 387 0.58 -28.53 24.87
CA ASP A 387 0.80 -28.93 26.26
C ASP A 387 0.03 -30.24 26.51
N LEU A 388 0.78 -31.34 26.53
CA LEU A 388 0.30 -32.69 26.80
C LEU A 388 0.33 -33.07 28.30
N SER A 389 0.67 -32.13 29.21
CA SER A 389 0.85 -32.41 30.64
C SER A 389 -0.44 -32.81 31.37
N GLN A 390 -1.60 -32.51 30.77
CA GLN A 390 -2.92 -32.83 31.32
C GLN A 390 -3.54 -34.09 30.68
N CYS A 391 -2.83 -34.74 29.75
CA CYS A 391 -3.24 -36.01 29.18
C CYS A 391 -3.07 -37.15 30.20
N VAL A 392 -4.00 -38.11 30.19
CA VAL A 392 -3.96 -39.29 31.06
C VAL A 392 -3.69 -40.51 30.19
N LEU A 393 -2.49 -41.10 30.33
CA LEU A 393 -2.16 -42.42 29.78
C LEU A 393 -2.65 -43.51 30.75
N ASP A 394 -3.14 -44.63 30.21
CA ASP A 394 -3.53 -45.81 31.01
C ASP A 394 -2.32 -46.56 31.60
N VAL A 395 -1.13 -46.31 31.05
CA VAL A 395 0.15 -46.91 31.44
C VAL A 395 1.20 -45.80 31.47
N CYS A 396 1.46 -45.29 32.66
CA CYS A 396 2.62 -44.45 32.99
C CYS A 396 2.99 -44.82 34.42
N ASP A 397 4.08 -45.56 34.63
CA ASP A 397 4.43 -46.11 35.95
C ASP A 397 5.64 -45.45 36.63
N GLY A 398 6.41 -44.66 35.89
CA GLY A 398 7.54 -43.90 36.41
C GLY A 398 8.74 -44.77 36.78
N SER A 399 8.92 -45.91 36.11
CA SER A 399 10.07 -46.82 36.27
C SER A 399 11.42 -46.17 35.93
N GLY A 400 11.42 -45.11 35.11
CA GLY A 400 12.59 -44.44 34.54
C GLY A 400 13.11 -45.07 33.25
N ALA A 401 12.30 -45.88 32.56
CA ALA A 401 12.60 -46.49 31.25
C ALA A 401 11.31 -46.63 30.43
N VAL A 402 11.35 -46.37 29.12
CA VAL A 402 10.11 -46.33 28.31
C VAL A 402 9.50 -47.72 28.10
N ASP A 403 8.36 -47.97 28.74
CA ASP A 403 7.64 -49.24 28.67
C ASP A 403 6.53 -49.26 27.57
N PRO A 404 6.00 -50.44 27.17
CA PRO A 404 5.04 -50.58 26.07
C PRO A 404 3.68 -49.87 26.30
N GLY A 405 3.61 -48.59 25.93
CA GLY A 405 2.43 -47.74 26.09
C GLY A 405 2.79 -46.27 26.34
N GLU A 406 4.01 -46.02 26.82
CA GLU A 406 4.56 -44.71 27.09
C GLU A 406 5.22 -44.10 25.84
N HIS A 407 5.40 -42.77 25.84
CA HIS A 407 6.21 -42.08 24.83
C HIS A 407 7.63 -41.78 25.35
N CYS A 408 7.75 -41.51 26.65
CA CYS A 408 9.00 -41.28 27.37
C CYS A 408 8.78 -41.58 28.86
N ASP A 409 9.85 -41.76 29.63
CA ASP A 409 9.78 -41.79 31.11
C ASP A 409 11.01 -41.10 31.72
N GLY A 410 10.76 -40.03 32.48
CA GLY A 410 11.79 -39.26 33.18
C GLY A 410 12.84 -38.68 32.24
N SER A 411 14.02 -39.29 32.22
CA SER A 411 15.13 -38.92 31.32
C SER A 411 15.28 -39.83 30.10
N ASP A 412 14.53 -40.94 30.04
CA ASP A 412 14.51 -41.83 28.88
C ASP A 412 13.45 -41.33 27.88
N LEU A 413 13.92 -40.68 26.81
CA LEU A 413 13.07 -40.09 25.77
C LEU A 413 12.75 -41.09 24.64
N GLY A 414 13.08 -42.37 24.82
CA GLY A 414 12.72 -43.44 23.90
C GLY A 414 13.35 -43.32 22.52
N THR A 415 12.59 -43.71 21.49
CA THR A 415 13.12 -43.89 20.12
C THR A 415 13.19 -42.60 19.27
N MET A 416 12.58 -41.51 19.72
CA MET A 416 12.66 -40.19 19.09
C MET A 416 13.06 -39.13 20.13
N PRO A 417 14.33 -39.10 20.56
CA PRO A 417 14.76 -38.44 21.79
C PRO A 417 15.15 -36.96 21.65
N THR A 418 14.88 -36.31 20.51
CA THR A 418 15.26 -34.91 20.27
C THR A 418 14.12 -34.15 19.62
N CYS A 419 14.07 -32.82 19.80
CA CYS A 419 13.03 -31.98 19.21
C CYS A 419 13.00 -32.12 17.67
N GLU A 420 14.17 -32.20 17.03
CA GLU A 420 14.30 -32.32 15.56
C GLU A 420 13.70 -33.62 15.02
N ALA A 421 13.70 -34.71 15.80
CA ALA A 421 13.04 -35.96 15.43
C ALA A 421 11.49 -35.83 15.34
N HIS A 422 10.92 -34.78 15.91
CA HIS A 422 9.48 -34.44 15.88
C HIS A 422 9.17 -33.20 15.03
N GLY A 423 10.12 -32.70 14.23
CA GLY A 423 9.89 -31.61 13.27
C GLY A 423 10.21 -30.19 13.75
N TYR A 424 10.87 -30.04 14.90
CA TYR A 424 11.32 -28.76 15.44
C TYR A 424 12.73 -28.39 14.95
N VAL A 425 13.13 -27.11 15.03
CA VAL A 425 14.48 -26.67 14.61
C VAL A 425 15.57 -26.85 15.69
N GLY A 426 15.18 -27.19 16.92
CA GLY A 426 16.10 -27.49 18.02
C GLY A 426 15.44 -27.40 19.39
N GLY A 427 16.28 -27.28 20.43
CA GLY A 427 15.86 -27.14 21.83
C GLY A 427 16.02 -28.41 22.66
N ALA A 428 15.42 -28.42 23.86
CA ALA A 428 15.48 -29.53 24.80
C ALA A 428 14.11 -30.22 24.90
N LEU A 429 14.02 -31.45 24.38
CA LEU A 429 12.84 -32.30 24.53
C LEU A 429 12.78 -32.83 25.97
N GLY A 430 11.68 -32.59 26.66
CA GLY A 430 11.43 -33.11 28.01
C GLY A 430 10.49 -34.32 28.00
N CYS A 431 10.22 -34.81 29.22
CA CYS A 431 9.15 -35.77 29.47
C CYS A 431 8.28 -35.28 30.63
N THR A 432 6.96 -35.30 30.46
CA THR A 432 6.02 -34.94 31.52
C THR A 432 5.87 -36.08 32.53
N ALA A 433 5.33 -35.78 33.70
CA ALA A 433 4.95 -36.79 34.70
C ALA A 433 3.79 -37.71 34.26
N ALA A 434 3.24 -37.53 33.05
CA ALA A 434 2.25 -38.40 32.43
C ALA A 434 2.86 -39.32 31.33
N CYS A 435 4.20 -39.43 31.28
CA CYS A 435 4.94 -40.24 30.30
C CYS A 435 4.69 -39.83 28.83
N THR A 436 4.34 -38.55 28.63
CA THR A 436 4.19 -37.88 27.33
C THR A 436 5.35 -36.90 27.11
N TYR A 437 5.75 -36.69 25.85
CA TYR A 437 6.78 -35.71 25.51
C TYR A 437 6.38 -34.29 25.94
N ASP A 438 7.35 -33.56 26.48
CA ASP A 438 7.24 -32.14 26.82
C ASP A 438 8.01 -31.30 25.78
N PHE A 439 7.26 -30.59 24.95
CA PHE A 439 7.80 -29.74 23.87
C PHE A 439 8.01 -28.28 24.30
N SER A 440 7.77 -27.91 25.56
CA SER A 440 7.93 -26.53 26.04
C SER A 440 9.37 -26.01 25.97
N GLY A 441 10.35 -26.92 25.98
CA GLY A 441 11.77 -26.64 25.76
C GLY A 441 12.22 -26.69 24.30
N CYS A 442 11.35 -27.06 23.36
CA CYS A 442 11.66 -27.12 21.93
C CYS A 442 11.44 -25.76 21.24
N THR A 443 12.28 -25.46 20.24
CA THR A 443 12.19 -24.25 19.42
C THR A 443 11.29 -24.53 18.21
N PRO A 444 10.13 -23.86 18.07
CA PRO A 444 9.20 -24.11 16.98
C PRO A 444 9.80 -23.73 15.62
N PHE A 445 9.35 -24.44 14.58
CA PHE A 445 9.51 -24.00 13.20
C PHE A 445 8.44 -22.95 12.91
N LEU A 446 8.84 -21.70 12.68
CA LEU A 446 7.95 -20.64 12.22
C LEU A 446 8.21 -20.43 10.73
N PRO A 447 7.23 -20.71 9.84
CA PRO A 447 7.46 -20.64 8.41
C PRO A 447 7.68 -19.18 7.99
N SER A 448 8.59 -18.98 7.05
CA SER A 448 8.89 -17.64 6.52
C SER A 448 7.73 -17.06 5.72
N PHE A 449 7.75 -15.75 5.43
CA PHE A 449 6.79 -15.14 4.50
C PHE A 449 6.79 -15.85 3.14
N ALA A 450 7.96 -16.29 2.67
CA ALA A 450 8.10 -17.04 1.43
C ALA A 450 7.50 -18.45 1.54
N GLU A 451 7.78 -19.17 2.64
CA GLU A 451 7.22 -20.50 2.88
C GLU A 451 5.70 -20.46 3.07
N ILE A 452 5.17 -19.44 3.75
CA ILE A 452 3.72 -19.19 3.88
C ILE A 452 3.11 -19.03 2.48
N GLY A 453 3.63 -18.11 1.67
CA GLY A 453 3.14 -17.86 0.30
C GLY A 453 3.16 -19.11 -0.60
N VAL A 454 4.20 -19.94 -0.46
CA VAL A 454 4.35 -21.19 -1.22
C VAL A 454 3.45 -22.32 -0.71
N ASN A 455 3.27 -22.45 0.61
CA ASN A 455 2.53 -23.57 1.21
C ASN A 455 1.00 -23.44 1.08
N PHE A 456 0.44 -22.25 0.88
CA PHE A 456 -1.03 -22.01 0.80
C PHE A 456 -1.80 -22.87 -0.23
N GLY A 457 -1.13 -23.42 -1.25
CA GLY A 457 -1.75 -24.26 -2.28
C GLY A 457 -1.29 -25.73 -2.34
N HIS A 458 -0.39 -26.17 -1.46
CA HIS A 458 0.31 -27.45 -1.62
C HIS A 458 -0.21 -28.55 -0.67
N SER A 459 -0.90 -29.55 -1.24
CA SER A 459 -1.18 -30.85 -0.58
C SER A 459 0.00 -31.84 -0.67
N GLY A 460 1.22 -31.32 -0.84
CA GLY A 460 2.46 -32.07 -1.07
C GLY A 460 3.31 -32.23 0.20
N ALA A 461 4.55 -32.68 0.02
CA ALA A 461 5.56 -32.60 1.07
C ALA A 461 5.88 -31.13 1.39
N PRO A 462 6.28 -30.80 2.64
CA PRO A 462 6.71 -29.46 3.01
C PRO A 462 7.80 -28.96 2.06
N VAL A 463 7.70 -27.70 1.66
CA VAL A 463 8.81 -26.98 1.02
C VAL A 463 9.83 -26.64 2.10
N LEU A 464 11.12 -26.81 1.77
CA LEU A 464 12.24 -26.62 2.69
C LEU A 464 13.23 -25.64 2.05
N ASP A 465 13.61 -24.60 2.79
CA ASP A 465 14.77 -23.73 2.55
C ASP A 465 16.07 -24.57 2.40
N ASP A 466 16.83 -24.35 1.32
CA ASP A 466 18.24 -24.77 1.18
C ASP A 466 19.16 -23.63 1.66
N PRO A 467 19.65 -23.65 2.93
CA PRO A 467 20.43 -22.55 3.52
C PRO A 467 21.83 -22.38 2.91
N LEU A 468 22.16 -23.14 1.87
CA LEU A 468 23.35 -22.97 1.04
C LEU A 468 23.06 -22.17 -0.25
N ARG A 469 21.83 -21.70 -0.44
CA ARG A 469 21.35 -21.01 -1.64
C ARG A 469 20.48 -19.81 -1.28
N ASN A 470 21.10 -18.65 -1.19
CA ASN A 470 20.41 -17.39 -0.95
C ASN A 470 19.25 -17.21 -1.94
N GLY A 471 18.02 -17.07 -1.46
CA GLY A 471 16.88 -16.76 -2.31
C GLY A 471 16.33 -17.97 -3.05
N ASP A 472 16.45 -19.18 -2.53
CA ASP A 472 15.95 -20.36 -3.22
C ASP A 472 14.41 -20.40 -3.25
N LEU A 473 13.73 -20.02 -2.17
CA LEU A 473 12.27 -19.86 -2.14
C LEU A 473 11.81 -18.65 -2.95
N VAL A 474 12.59 -17.56 -2.90
CA VAL A 474 12.26 -16.30 -3.60
C VAL A 474 12.47 -16.40 -5.12
N PHE A 475 13.60 -16.96 -5.57
CA PHE A 475 14.03 -16.95 -6.99
C PHE A 475 14.13 -18.33 -7.66
N GLN A 476 14.30 -19.43 -6.91
CA GLN A 476 14.50 -20.77 -7.49
C GLN A 476 13.24 -21.65 -7.44
N TYR A 477 12.30 -21.37 -6.52
CA TYR A 477 11.09 -22.17 -6.34
C TYR A 477 9.97 -21.74 -7.31
N PRO A 478 9.49 -22.63 -8.21
CA PRO A 478 8.42 -22.30 -9.14
C PRO A 478 7.03 -22.46 -8.48
N ILE A 479 6.27 -21.37 -8.44
CA ILE A 479 4.85 -21.38 -8.01
C ILE A 479 3.94 -21.80 -9.16
N GLY A 480 4.23 -21.37 -10.38
CA GLY A 480 3.46 -21.70 -11.58
C GLY A 480 4.18 -21.37 -12.88
N GLU A 481 3.44 -21.33 -13.98
CA GLU A 481 3.97 -21.12 -15.33
C GLU A 481 3.06 -20.19 -16.16
N THR A 482 3.63 -19.48 -17.14
CA THR A 482 2.91 -18.76 -18.20
C THR A 482 3.60 -18.94 -19.54
N ASP A 483 2.82 -18.95 -20.62
CA ASP A 483 3.31 -19.06 -21.99
C ASP A 483 3.40 -17.71 -22.72
N PHE A 484 3.11 -16.60 -22.03
CA PHE A 484 2.99 -15.24 -22.59
C PHE A 484 3.14 -14.19 -21.48
N ASP A 485 3.36 -12.93 -21.86
CA ASP A 485 3.43 -11.81 -20.93
C ASP A 485 2.01 -11.34 -20.55
N VAL A 486 1.71 -11.26 -19.26
CA VAL A 486 0.49 -10.63 -18.71
C VAL A 486 0.82 -9.18 -18.35
N THR A 487 0.56 -8.28 -19.28
CA THR A 487 0.93 -6.87 -19.18
C THR A 487 -0.20 -6.02 -18.61
N GLN A 488 0.14 -4.83 -18.10
CA GLN A 488 -0.86 -3.76 -17.99
C GLN A 488 -1.23 -3.23 -19.38
N ALA A 489 -2.40 -2.58 -19.46
CA ALA A 489 -2.82 -1.81 -20.63
C ALA A 489 -2.30 -0.36 -20.55
N GLY A 490 -2.71 0.51 -21.49
CA GLY A 490 -2.37 1.93 -21.43
C GLY A 490 -3.13 2.69 -20.33
N PRO A 491 -2.72 3.93 -20.01
CA PRO A 491 -3.40 4.75 -19.03
C PRO A 491 -4.89 4.95 -19.31
N SER A 492 -5.73 4.67 -18.31
CA SER A 492 -7.19 4.66 -18.38
C SER A 492 -7.79 3.57 -19.27
N GLU A 493 -7.12 2.43 -19.42
CA GLU A 493 -7.61 1.26 -20.17
C GLU A 493 -7.74 0.01 -19.28
N GLU A 494 -8.69 -0.85 -19.60
CA GLU A 494 -8.83 -2.15 -18.93
C GLU A 494 -7.63 -3.07 -19.24
N SER A 495 -7.15 -3.78 -18.22
CA SER A 495 -5.86 -4.49 -18.20
C SER A 495 -6.03 -5.99 -17.92
N ASN A 496 -5.36 -6.84 -18.70
CA ASN A 496 -5.33 -8.30 -18.47
C ASN A 496 -4.77 -8.62 -17.08
N LEU A 497 -3.70 -7.94 -16.69
CA LEU A 497 -3.08 -8.14 -15.39
C LEU A 497 -3.99 -7.70 -14.23
N LEU A 498 -4.70 -6.58 -14.38
CA LEU A 498 -5.58 -6.08 -13.32
C LEU A 498 -6.85 -6.94 -13.18
N ASN A 499 -7.33 -7.52 -14.28
CA ASN A 499 -8.38 -8.53 -14.25
C ASN A 499 -7.89 -9.84 -13.60
N LEU A 500 -6.62 -10.24 -13.82
CA LEU A 500 -5.98 -11.37 -13.12
C LEU A 500 -5.89 -11.15 -11.60
N VAL A 501 -5.50 -9.96 -11.16
CA VAL A 501 -5.48 -9.61 -9.74
C VAL A 501 -6.88 -9.71 -9.14
N ALA A 502 -7.89 -9.07 -9.74
CA ALA A 502 -9.27 -9.10 -9.24
C ALA A 502 -9.89 -10.51 -9.24
N ASP A 503 -9.57 -11.37 -10.20
CA ASP A 503 -10.03 -12.76 -10.24
C ASP A 503 -9.33 -13.64 -9.19
N ALA A 504 -8.03 -13.43 -8.97
CA ALA A 504 -7.26 -14.15 -7.96
C ALA A 504 -7.74 -13.82 -6.54
N GLU A 505 -7.92 -12.54 -6.22
CA GLU A 505 -8.53 -12.06 -4.97
C GLU A 505 -9.91 -12.68 -4.73
N ARG A 506 -10.77 -12.68 -5.75
CA ARG A 506 -12.11 -13.26 -5.65
C ARG A 506 -12.09 -14.76 -5.46
N SER A 507 -11.18 -15.50 -6.09
CA SER A 507 -11.04 -16.94 -5.87
C SER A 507 -10.56 -17.20 -4.45
N ALA A 508 -9.45 -16.57 -4.04
CA ALA A 508 -8.85 -16.77 -2.73
C ALA A 508 -9.82 -16.47 -1.57
N LEU A 509 -10.64 -15.41 -1.67
CA LEU A 509 -11.68 -15.13 -0.67
C LEU A 509 -12.80 -16.18 -0.62
N ASN A 510 -13.19 -16.74 -1.76
CA ASN A 510 -14.23 -17.77 -1.79
C ASN A 510 -13.71 -19.17 -1.40
N ASP A 511 -12.43 -19.45 -1.64
CA ASP A 511 -11.81 -20.75 -1.39
C ASP A 511 -11.17 -20.86 0.00
N LEU A 512 -10.41 -19.84 0.44
CA LEU A 512 -9.62 -19.85 1.68
C LEU A 512 -10.41 -19.33 2.89
N ALA A 513 -11.13 -18.22 2.74
CA ALA A 513 -11.82 -17.55 3.85
C ALA A 513 -13.13 -18.23 4.28
N ARG A 514 -13.55 -19.32 3.61
CA ARG A 514 -14.70 -20.18 3.96
C ARG A 514 -15.98 -19.41 4.29
N LEU A 515 -16.24 -18.34 3.53
CA LEU A 515 -17.33 -17.40 3.78
C LEU A 515 -18.71 -18.09 3.66
N GLU A 516 -19.63 -17.77 4.57
CA GLU A 516 -21.01 -18.29 4.55
C GLU A 516 -21.79 -17.85 3.29
N ASP A 517 -21.43 -16.70 2.74
CA ASP A 517 -21.96 -16.08 1.53
C ASP A 517 -20.78 -15.73 0.60
N PRO A 518 -20.74 -16.20 -0.66
CA PRO A 518 -19.62 -15.95 -1.56
C PRO A 518 -19.52 -14.49 -2.02
N VAL A 519 -18.29 -13.97 -2.08
CA VAL A 519 -17.99 -12.63 -2.62
C VAL A 519 -18.42 -12.55 -4.08
N ARG A 520 -19.39 -11.67 -4.35
CA ARG A 520 -19.99 -11.49 -5.68
C ARG A 520 -19.19 -10.57 -6.57
N VAL A 521 -18.57 -9.53 -6.01
CA VAL A 521 -17.78 -8.53 -6.73
C VAL A 521 -16.44 -8.32 -6.03
N VAL A 522 -15.36 -8.26 -6.82
CA VAL A 522 -14.07 -7.72 -6.35
C VAL A 522 -13.70 -6.50 -7.17
N VAL A 523 -13.08 -5.53 -6.50
CA VAL A 523 -12.50 -4.32 -7.09
C VAL A 523 -11.02 -4.30 -6.73
N ALA A 524 -10.15 -4.14 -7.72
CA ALA A 524 -8.70 -3.97 -7.54
C ALA A 524 -8.24 -2.65 -8.18
N ALA A 525 -7.34 -1.90 -7.54
CA ALA A 525 -6.89 -0.60 -8.04
C ALA A 525 -5.53 -0.70 -8.75
N ASN A 526 -5.35 -0.05 -9.90
CA ASN A 526 -4.11 -0.19 -10.67
C ASN A 526 -2.88 0.38 -9.93
N GLY A 527 -3.08 1.35 -9.02
CA GLY A 527 -2.00 1.94 -8.21
C GLY A 527 -1.24 0.95 -7.31
N VAL A 528 -1.85 -0.18 -6.91
CA VAL A 528 -1.17 -1.23 -6.13
C VAL A 528 -0.40 -2.23 -6.99
N VAL A 529 -0.67 -2.27 -8.30
CA VAL A 529 0.02 -3.15 -9.24
C VAL A 529 1.29 -2.45 -9.74
N ARG A 530 2.47 -3.02 -9.46
CA ARG A 530 3.76 -2.34 -9.65
C ARG A 530 4.63 -2.92 -10.77
N ASP A 531 4.33 -4.12 -11.24
CA ASP A 531 5.08 -4.78 -12.31
C ASP A 531 4.21 -5.79 -13.07
N GLN A 532 4.69 -6.30 -14.21
CA GLN A 532 3.98 -7.18 -15.14
C GLN A 532 4.41 -8.64 -14.98
N ILE A 533 3.51 -9.62 -15.19
CA ILE A 533 3.93 -11.02 -15.19
C ILE A 533 4.53 -11.35 -16.56
N LEU A 534 5.85 -11.31 -16.67
CA LEU A 534 6.57 -11.62 -17.90
C LEU A 534 6.82 -13.14 -18.01
N LYS A 535 6.72 -13.69 -19.22
CA LYS A 535 7.10 -15.07 -19.54
C LYS A 535 8.58 -15.35 -19.24
N GLY A 536 9.42 -14.34 -19.46
CA GLY A 536 10.87 -14.51 -19.44
C GLY A 536 11.35 -15.58 -20.43
N ARG A 537 12.37 -16.34 -20.04
CA ARG A 537 13.02 -17.36 -20.91
C ARG A 537 12.42 -18.75 -20.78
N THR A 538 11.83 -19.07 -19.63
CA THR A 538 11.40 -20.42 -19.25
C THR A 538 9.88 -20.56 -19.14
N GLY A 539 9.15 -19.45 -18.96
CA GLY A 539 7.73 -19.46 -18.60
C GLY A 539 7.47 -19.73 -17.11
N ALA A 540 8.46 -20.21 -16.35
CA ALA A 540 8.30 -20.48 -14.92
C ALA A 540 8.24 -19.18 -14.10
N LEU A 541 7.30 -19.13 -13.15
CA LEU A 541 7.03 -18.00 -12.27
C LEU A 541 7.40 -18.36 -10.83
N SER A 542 8.31 -17.58 -10.24
CA SER A 542 8.74 -17.72 -8.85
C SER A 542 7.87 -16.91 -7.88
N LEU A 543 8.17 -16.99 -6.58
CA LEU A 543 7.59 -16.08 -5.58
C LEU A 543 7.93 -14.62 -5.89
N ALA A 544 9.18 -14.31 -6.27
CA ALA A 544 9.58 -12.97 -6.68
C ALA A 544 8.75 -12.44 -7.86
N ASP A 545 8.41 -13.30 -8.82
CA ASP A 545 7.66 -12.92 -10.03
C ASP A 545 6.22 -12.50 -9.76
N LEU A 546 5.60 -13.07 -8.74
CA LEU A 546 4.24 -12.70 -8.31
C LEU A 546 4.28 -11.59 -7.26
N PHE A 547 5.29 -11.59 -6.38
CA PHE A 547 5.47 -10.54 -5.38
C PHE A 547 5.71 -9.16 -6.01
N ARG A 548 6.56 -9.06 -7.05
CA ARG A 548 6.82 -7.78 -7.74
C ARG A 548 5.59 -7.15 -8.41
N VAL A 549 4.54 -7.94 -8.68
CA VAL A 549 3.24 -7.44 -9.16
C VAL A 549 2.51 -6.68 -8.06
N LEU A 550 2.48 -7.21 -6.83
CA LEU A 550 1.76 -6.67 -5.66
C LEU A 550 2.69 -6.54 -4.42
N PRO A 551 3.78 -5.75 -4.47
CA PRO A 551 4.82 -5.76 -3.44
C PRO A 551 4.55 -4.79 -2.27
N ILE A 552 3.48 -3.98 -2.35
CA ILE A 552 3.22 -2.88 -1.41
C ILE A 552 2.15 -3.21 -0.37
N GLY A 553 2.09 -2.38 0.67
CA GLY A 553 1.13 -2.50 1.74
C GLY A 553 1.51 -3.50 2.82
N VAL A 554 0.76 -3.43 3.92
CA VAL A 554 0.94 -4.28 5.09
C VAL A 554 -0.42 -4.65 5.66
N SER A 555 -0.50 -5.82 6.29
CA SER A 555 -1.58 -6.15 7.21
C SER A 555 -1.58 -5.22 8.43
N PRO A 556 -2.70 -4.56 8.78
CA PRO A 556 -2.81 -3.85 10.06
C PRO A 556 -2.83 -4.77 11.30
N ARG A 557 -3.12 -6.06 11.14
CA ARG A 557 -3.26 -7.07 12.22
C ARG A 557 -1.99 -7.91 12.35
N GLU A 558 -1.71 -8.74 11.35
CA GLU A 558 -0.55 -9.64 11.27
C GLU A 558 0.79 -8.91 11.03
N ARG A 559 0.75 -7.66 10.54
CA ARG A 559 1.95 -6.84 10.23
C ARG A 559 2.90 -7.46 9.20
N THR A 560 2.39 -8.36 8.37
CA THR A 560 3.11 -9.02 7.26
C THR A 560 2.84 -8.31 5.92
N PRO A 561 3.74 -8.43 4.91
CA PRO A 561 3.63 -7.72 3.63
C PRO A 561 2.37 -8.04 2.81
N GLY A 562 1.94 -7.05 2.02
CA GLY A 562 0.74 -7.08 1.18
C GLY A 562 -0.47 -6.47 1.89
N PHE A 563 -1.33 -5.75 1.15
CA PHE A 563 -2.59 -5.28 1.72
C PHE A 563 -3.56 -6.44 1.95
N ASN A 564 -4.23 -6.43 3.11
CA ASN A 564 -5.32 -7.34 3.42
C ASN A 564 -6.53 -7.07 2.53
N LEU A 565 -7.18 -8.13 2.06
CA LEU A 565 -8.51 -8.06 1.48
C LEU A 565 -9.55 -7.91 2.60
N THR A 566 -10.47 -6.98 2.41
CA THR A 566 -11.64 -6.80 3.29
C THR A 566 -12.91 -7.01 2.49
N GLU A 567 -13.87 -7.71 3.09
CA GLU A 567 -15.21 -7.91 2.55
C GLU A 567 -16.23 -7.02 3.25
N PHE A 568 -17.30 -6.68 2.54
CA PHE A 568 -18.44 -5.93 3.05
C PHE A 568 -19.65 -5.97 2.10
N TYR A 569 -20.78 -5.42 2.54
CA TYR A 569 -22.01 -5.37 1.77
C TYR A 569 -22.37 -3.94 1.34
N LEU A 570 -22.57 -3.73 0.03
CA LEU A 570 -23.02 -2.47 -0.57
C LEU A 570 -24.38 -2.62 -1.27
N THR A 571 -25.15 -1.54 -1.33
CA THR A 571 -26.27 -1.41 -2.27
C THR A 571 -25.78 -1.10 -3.70
N PRO A 572 -26.59 -1.31 -4.76
CA PRO A 572 -26.22 -0.91 -6.12
C PRO A 572 -25.87 0.58 -6.26
N ALA A 573 -26.46 1.45 -5.43
CA ALA A 573 -26.17 2.88 -5.42
C ALA A 573 -24.77 3.19 -4.88
N GLU A 574 -24.37 2.53 -3.79
CA GLU A 574 -23.05 2.69 -3.18
C GLU A 574 -21.95 2.02 -4.01
N LEU A 575 -22.20 0.83 -4.55
CA LEU A 575 -21.28 0.17 -5.48
C LEU A 575 -21.07 1.02 -6.74
N ARG A 576 -22.13 1.61 -7.31
CA ARG A 576 -21.98 2.56 -8.40
C ARG A 576 -21.18 3.80 -7.98
N ALA A 577 -21.46 4.40 -6.83
CA ALA A 577 -20.72 5.57 -6.36
C ALA A 577 -19.22 5.32 -6.21
N GLY A 578 -18.81 4.16 -5.69
CA GLY A 578 -17.39 3.77 -5.62
C GLY A 578 -16.75 3.59 -6.99
N LEU A 579 -17.42 2.91 -7.92
CA LEU A 579 -16.94 2.73 -9.30
C LEU A 579 -16.92 4.05 -10.08
N GLU A 580 -17.86 4.97 -9.84
CA GLU A 580 -17.87 6.31 -10.42
C GLU A 580 -16.65 7.13 -9.99
N VAL A 581 -16.22 7.05 -8.73
CA VAL A 581 -14.97 7.68 -8.28
C VAL A 581 -13.79 7.12 -9.06
N GLY A 582 -13.67 5.79 -9.16
CA GLY A 582 -12.60 5.13 -9.92
C GLY A 582 -12.57 5.53 -11.40
N VAL A 583 -13.73 5.64 -12.05
CA VAL A 583 -13.82 6.13 -13.45
C VAL A 583 -13.49 7.62 -13.56
N ASN A 584 -13.89 8.45 -12.58
CA ASN A 584 -13.64 9.89 -12.63
C ASN A 584 -12.16 10.23 -12.42
N GLU A 585 -11.52 9.65 -11.40
CA GLU A 585 -10.11 9.86 -11.10
C GLU A 585 -9.19 9.04 -12.03
N GLY A 586 -9.57 7.81 -12.39
CA GLY A 586 -8.82 6.94 -13.30
C GLY A 586 -8.69 7.47 -14.73
N LEU A 587 -9.59 8.37 -15.16
CA LEU A 587 -9.49 9.13 -16.43
C LEU A 587 -8.49 10.30 -16.36
N VAL A 588 -8.00 10.64 -15.16
CA VAL A 588 -7.00 11.69 -14.88
C VAL A 588 -5.63 11.06 -14.57
N SER A 589 -5.59 10.18 -13.56
CA SER A 589 -4.40 9.48 -13.07
C SER A 589 -4.69 7.98 -13.03
N ASP A 590 -3.91 7.21 -13.78
CA ASP A 590 -4.12 5.78 -13.98
C ASP A 590 -4.02 4.96 -12.68
N ALA A 591 -3.35 5.50 -11.65
CA ALA A 591 -3.27 4.88 -10.32
C ALA A 591 -4.66 4.64 -9.68
N PHE A 592 -5.67 5.43 -10.05
CA PHE A 592 -7.06 5.28 -9.58
C PHE A 592 -7.94 4.41 -10.49
N TRP A 593 -7.40 3.90 -11.60
CA TRP A 593 -8.14 3.01 -12.48
C TRP A 593 -8.47 1.69 -11.76
N LEU A 594 -9.69 1.18 -11.95
CA LEU A 594 -10.22 0.01 -11.24
C LEU A 594 -10.44 -1.16 -12.20
N GLY A 595 -9.82 -2.30 -11.88
CA GLY A 595 -10.19 -3.60 -12.44
C GLY A 595 -11.25 -4.27 -11.58
N VAL A 596 -12.00 -5.18 -12.18
CA VAL A 596 -13.16 -5.79 -11.54
C VAL A 596 -13.27 -7.28 -11.84
N SER A 597 -13.81 -8.03 -10.87
CA SER A 597 -14.27 -9.41 -11.07
C SER A 597 -15.71 -9.56 -10.60
N GLY A 598 -16.52 -10.30 -11.35
CA GLY A 598 -17.92 -10.59 -11.03
C GLY A 598 -18.94 -9.52 -11.43
N ILE A 599 -18.48 -8.40 -12.01
CA ILE A 599 -19.30 -7.30 -12.51
C ILE A 599 -18.75 -6.77 -13.83
N ARG A 600 -19.64 -6.29 -14.69
CA ARG A 600 -19.33 -5.50 -15.89
C ARG A 600 -19.87 -4.08 -15.75
N THR A 601 -19.03 -3.12 -16.09
CA THR A 601 -19.24 -1.67 -16.07
C THR A 601 -19.22 -1.09 -17.48
N GLU A 602 -20.19 -0.25 -17.81
CA GLU A 602 -20.17 0.58 -19.03
C GLU A 602 -20.18 2.05 -18.62
N TYR A 603 -19.33 2.89 -19.24
CA TYR A 603 -19.22 4.33 -18.92
C TYR A 603 -19.09 5.20 -20.18
N ASP A 604 -19.65 6.42 -20.14
CA ASP A 604 -19.54 7.43 -21.18
C ASP A 604 -18.77 8.65 -20.64
N PRO A 605 -17.54 8.92 -21.12
CA PRO A 605 -16.71 10.02 -20.61
C PRO A 605 -17.25 11.42 -20.98
N THR A 606 -18.23 11.52 -21.88
CA THR A 606 -18.90 12.80 -22.22
C THR A 606 -19.95 13.21 -21.20
N ARG A 607 -20.40 12.29 -20.34
CA ARG A 607 -21.35 12.59 -19.27
C ARG A 607 -20.68 13.41 -18.16
N PRO A 608 -21.44 14.23 -17.42
CA PRO A 608 -20.94 14.91 -16.22
C PRO A 608 -20.33 13.93 -15.23
N ALA A 609 -19.33 14.40 -14.47
CA ALA A 609 -18.82 13.67 -13.31
C ALA A 609 -19.96 13.35 -12.32
N PHE A 610 -19.73 12.37 -11.45
CA PHE A 610 -20.73 11.92 -10.48
C PHE A 610 -20.96 12.96 -9.38
N ASP A 611 -22.22 13.35 -9.19
CA ASP A 611 -22.67 14.18 -8.08
C ASP A 611 -23.51 13.30 -7.13
N PRO A 612 -23.05 13.06 -5.88
CA PRO A 612 -23.79 12.24 -4.91
C PRO A 612 -25.12 12.87 -4.46
N THR A 613 -25.39 14.15 -4.79
CA THR A 613 -26.67 14.83 -4.52
C THR A 613 -27.71 14.61 -5.63
N ASP A 614 -27.28 14.28 -6.86
CA ASP A 614 -28.14 13.80 -7.94
C ASP A 614 -27.53 12.53 -8.58
N PRO A 615 -27.49 11.42 -7.82
CA PRO A 615 -26.79 10.21 -8.25
C PRO A 615 -27.53 9.48 -9.37
N LEU A 616 -28.76 9.87 -9.72
CA LEU A 616 -29.55 9.21 -10.77
C LEU A 616 -29.43 9.91 -12.14
N ALA A 617 -29.23 11.23 -12.18
CA ALA A 617 -29.03 11.95 -13.44
C ALA A 617 -27.55 12.11 -13.84
N THR A 618 -26.65 12.28 -12.86
CA THR A 618 -25.22 12.54 -13.06
C THR A 618 -24.37 11.26 -13.10
N GLY A 619 -23.05 11.39 -13.27
CA GLY A 619 -22.09 10.27 -13.32
C GLY A 619 -21.88 9.70 -14.72
N ARG A 620 -20.68 9.15 -14.94
CA ARG A 620 -20.21 8.61 -16.23
C ARG A 620 -20.65 7.17 -16.44
N ILE A 621 -20.81 6.37 -15.39
CA ILE A 621 -21.28 4.98 -15.51
C ILE A 621 -22.74 4.99 -16.00
N THR A 622 -22.97 4.32 -17.12
CA THR A 622 -24.27 4.19 -17.77
C THR A 622 -24.96 2.88 -17.40
N LYS A 623 -24.20 1.82 -17.11
CA LYS A 623 -24.73 0.48 -16.80
C LYS A 623 -23.78 -0.35 -15.94
N LEU A 624 -24.37 -1.16 -15.04
CA LEU A 624 -23.69 -2.15 -14.21
C LEU A 624 -24.47 -3.48 -14.25
N THR A 625 -23.76 -4.57 -14.53
CA THR A 625 -24.33 -5.92 -14.66
C THR A 625 -23.49 -6.92 -13.88
N LEU A 626 -24.08 -7.67 -12.94
CA LEU A 626 -23.38 -8.76 -12.27
C LEU A 626 -23.33 -10.00 -13.18
N THR A 627 -22.22 -10.73 -13.10
CA THR A 627 -22.09 -12.04 -13.75
C THR A 627 -22.82 -13.12 -12.94
N ALA A 628 -23.26 -14.17 -13.62
CA ALA A 628 -23.87 -15.33 -12.98
C ALA A 628 -22.87 -16.09 -12.07
N THR A 629 -23.38 -16.85 -11.10
CA THR A 629 -22.59 -17.45 -10.03
C THR A 629 -21.80 -18.70 -10.45
N ALA A 630 -20.50 -18.65 -10.18
CA ALA A 630 -19.65 -19.77 -9.76
C ALA A 630 -19.73 -21.09 -10.57
N SER A 631 -18.93 -21.16 -11.64
CA SER A 631 -18.28 -22.42 -12.04
C SER A 631 -16.92 -22.19 -12.71
N SER A 632 -16.66 -20.96 -13.15
CA SER A 632 -15.38 -20.51 -13.69
C SER A 632 -15.23 -19.01 -13.45
N PRO A 633 -14.09 -18.50 -12.95
CA PRO A 633 -13.79 -17.07 -12.98
C PRO A 633 -13.63 -16.54 -14.43
N TRP A 634 -13.44 -17.45 -15.40
CA TRP A 634 -13.26 -17.18 -16.83
C TRP A 634 -14.56 -16.99 -17.61
N SER A 635 -15.70 -17.50 -17.12
CA SER A 635 -16.94 -17.49 -17.88
C SER A 635 -17.68 -16.16 -17.74
N ASP A 636 -17.14 -15.12 -18.39
CA ASP A 636 -17.86 -13.88 -18.71
C ASP A 636 -18.95 -14.09 -19.80
N ASP A 637 -19.17 -15.35 -20.21
CA ASP A 637 -20.43 -15.81 -20.78
C ASP A 637 -21.57 -15.43 -19.83
N LEU A 638 -22.33 -14.39 -20.20
CA LEU A 638 -23.50 -13.89 -19.49
C LEU A 638 -24.67 -14.89 -19.61
N LEU A 639 -24.48 -16.08 -19.04
CA LEU A 639 -25.48 -17.09 -18.80
C LEU A 639 -26.34 -16.64 -17.62
N ASP A 640 -27.28 -15.73 -17.91
CA ASP A 640 -28.15 -14.99 -16.98
C ASP A 640 -27.49 -13.72 -16.37
N PRO A 641 -27.33 -12.63 -17.16
CA PRO A 641 -26.81 -11.35 -16.67
C PRO A 641 -27.80 -10.70 -15.72
N GLU A 642 -27.34 -10.29 -14.54
CA GLU A 642 -28.19 -9.60 -13.57
C GLU A 642 -27.92 -8.08 -13.61
N PRO A 643 -28.76 -7.27 -14.27
CA PRO A 643 -28.57 -5.82 -14.29
C PRO A 643 -28.87 -5.25 -12.90
N ILE A 644 -27.95 -4.45 -12.36
CA ILE A 644 -28.11 -3.75 -11.07
C ILE A 644 -28.21 -2.22 -11.24
N PHE A 645 -27.71 -1.67 -12.34
CA PHE A 645 -27.92 -0.29 -12.76
C PHE A 645 -27.96 -0.19 -14.29
N ASP A 646 -28.88 0.61 -14.84
CA ASP A 646 -28.96 0.93 -16.27
C ASP A 646 -29.72 2.25 -16.46
N VAL A 647 -29.02 3.30 -16.92
CA VAL A 647 -29.59 4.64 -17.12
C VAL A 647 -30.72 4.68 -18.16
N SER A 648 -30.80 3.70 -19.06
CA SER A 648 -31.83 3.59 -20.10
C SER A 648 -33.09 2.84 -19.66
N ARG A 649 -33.08 2.22 -18.46
CA ARG A 649 -34.13 1.31 -18.02
C ARG A 649 -35.47 2.00 -17.75
N SER A 650 -36.52 1.55 -18.45
CA SER A 650 -37.90 1.94 -18.18
C SER A 650 -38.37 1.45 -16.81
N GLY A 651 -38.82 2.36 -15.95
CA GLY A 651 -39.30 2.05 -14.59
C GLY A 651 -38.35 2.46 -13.46
N GLY A 652 -37.18 3.01 -13.78
CA GLY A 652 -36.15 3.43 -12.83
C GLY A 652 -34.83 2.72 -13.12
N PRO A 653 -33.67 3.38 -12.92
CA PRO A 653 -32.39 2.86 -13.38
C PRO A 653 -31.83 1.75 -12.48
N MET A 654 -32.32 1.59 -11.25
CA MET A 654 -31.93 0.52 -10.32
C MET A 654 -33.08 -0.48 -10.16
N PRO A 655 -32.90 -1.77 -10.53
CA PRO A 655 -33.98 -2.77 -10.49
C PRO A 655 -34.40 -3.17 -9.08
N ASP A 656 -33.43 -3.28 -8.16
CA ASP A 656 -33.62 -3.45 -6.73
C ASP A 656 -32.59 -2.56 -6.00
N PRO A 657 -32.95 -1.32 -5.62
CA PRO A 657 -32.03 -0.40 -4.95
C PRO A 657 -31.70 -0.81 -3.50
N THR A 658 -32.42 -1.78 -2.93
CA THR A 658 -32.28 -2.22 -1.53
C THR A 658 -31.47 -3.49 -1.35
N ARG A 659 -31.24 -4.25 -2.43
CA ARG A 659 -30.41 -5.44 -2.41
C ARG A 659 -29.01 -5.13 -1.88
N LEU A 660 -28.50 -6.02 -1.04
CA LEU A 660 -27.09 -6.03 -0.66
C LEU A 660 -26.31 -6.93 -1.62
N ILE A 661 -25.15 -6.45 -2.04
CA ILE A 661 -24.17 -7.15 -2.86
C ILE A 661 -22.94 -7.35 -1.99
N HIS A 662 -22.46 -8.58 -1.89
CA HIS A 662 -21.21 -8.90 -1.20
C HIS A 662 -20.03 -8.49 -2.09
N VAL A 663 -19.26 -7.52 -1.62
CA VAL A 663 -18.12 -6.91 -2.31
C VAL A 663 -16.86 -7.12 -1.48
N ALA A 664 -15.72 -7.30 -2.12
CA ALA A 664 -14.42 -7.21 -1.47
C ALA A 664 -13.41 -6.39 -2.29
N THR A 665 -12.39 -5.92 -1.61
CA THR A 665 -11.29 -5.12 -2.16
C THR A 665 -10.17 -5.08 -1.10
N SER A 666 -8.97 -4.63 -1.45
CA SER A 666 -7.94 -4.39 -0.43
C SER A 666 -8.26 -3.26 0.54
N VAL A 667 -7.67 -3.33 1.74
CA VAL A 667 -7.80 -2.31 2.79
C VAL A 667 -7.34 -0.92 2.32
N TYR A 668 -6.39 -0.87 1.38
CA TYR A 668 -5.98 0.38 0.71
C TYR A 668 -7.16 1.06 0.01
N VAL A 669 -7.84 0.34 -0.89
CA VAL A 669 -9.00 0.84 -1.62
C VAL A 669 -10.18 1.08 -0.67
N ALA A 670 -10.41 0.22 0.32
CA ALA A 670 -11.47 0.40 1.31
C ALA A 670 -11.28 1.66 2.17
N LEU A 671 -10.05 1.97 2.58
CA LEU A 671 -9.72 3.21 3.30
C LEU A 671 -9.85 4.44 2.39
N PHE A 672 -9.51 4.32 1.09
CA PHE A 672 -9.77 5.38 0.12
C PHE A 672 -11.28 5.60 -0.08
N MET A 673 -12.07 4.54 -0.24
CA MET A 673 -13.54 4.59 -0.30
C MET A 673 -14.14 5.23 0.96
N GLU A 674 -13.61 4.93 2.15
CA GLU A 674 -13.96 5.61 3.41
C GLU A 674 -13.56 7.10 3.41
N SER A 675 -12.45 7.48 2.78
CA SER A 675 -12.08 8.90 2.64
C SER A 675 -13.05 9.67 1.74
N GLN A 676 -13.54 9.02 0.68
CA GLN A 676 -14.67 9.46 -0.16
C GLN A 676 -16.03 9.19 0.51
N GLY A 677 -15.98 8.75 1.76
CA GLY A 677 -17.07 8.46 2.65
C GLY A 677 -17.49 6.99 2.70
N LEU A 678 -18.04 6.40 1.64
CA LEU A 678 -18.77 5.10 1.55
C LEU A 678 -18.92 4.22 2.83
N CYS A 679 -20.18 3.99 3.24
CA CYS A 679 -20.64 3.08 4.31
C CYS A 679 -20.83 1.63 3.81
N PRO A 680 -19.89 0.71 4.04
CA PRO A 680 -20.21 -0.71 4.05
C PRO A 680 -21.20 -1.12 5.15
N ARG A 681 -21.91 -2.21 4.88
CA ARG A 681 -22.74 -2.94 5.86
C ARG A 681 -22.18 -4.32 6.12
N THR A 682 -22.60 -4.90 7.25
CA THR A 682 -22.50 -6.34 7.51
C THR A 682 -23.53 -7.13 6.67
N HIS A 683 -23.37 -8.45 6.61
CA HIS A 683 -24.33 -9.38 5.98
C HIS A 683 -25.78 -9.22 6.48
N LEU A 684 -25.99 -8.71 7.71
CA LEU A 684 -27.32 -8.43 8.28
C LEU A 684 -27.91 -7.09 7.82
N GLY A 685 -27.28 -6.39 6.87
CA GLY A 685 -27.66 -5.03 6.46
C GLY A 685 -27.47 -3.97 7.55
N THR A 686 -26.86 -4.34 8.67
CA THR A 686 -26.55 -3.41 9.76
C THR A 686 -25.30 -2.63 9.37
N GLN A 687 -25.39 -1.29 9.34
CA GLN A 687 -24.22 -0.43 9.17
C GLN A 687 -23.27 -0.63 10.34
N LEU A 688 -21.95 -0.53 10.10
CA LEU A 688 -20.95 -0.74 11.16
C LEU A 688 -21.15 0.27 12.32
N PRO A 689 -20.82 -0.05 13.58
CA PRO A 689 -21.22 0.77 14.74
C PRO A 689 -20.78 2.24 14.74
N GLN A 690 -19.72 2.57 13.99
CA GLN A 690 -19.25 3.94 13.76
C GLN A 690 -20.06 4.75 12.71
N CYS A 691 -21.07 4.14 12.09
CA CYS A 691 -21.96 4.74 11.08
C CYS A 691 -23.33 5.07 11.71
N ALA A 692 -23.53 6.27 12.25
CA ALA A 692 -24.73 6.63 13.02
C ALA A 692 -25.69 7.65 12.34
N SER A 693 -26.99 7.49 12.57
CA SER A 693 -28.04 8.43 12.16
C SER A 693 -28.11 9.67 13.08
N CYS A 694 -28.33 10.89 12.57
CA CYS A 694 -28.45 12.08 13.44
C CYS A 694 -29.75 12.08 14.24
N THR A 695 -29.60 12.07 15.57
CA THR A 695 -30.73 12.10 16.52
C THR A 695 -31.16 13.53 16.90
N SER A 696 -30.47 14.58 16.46
CA SER A 696 -30.81 15.98 16.74
C SER A 696 -30.30 16.95 15.66
N THR A 697 -30.83 18.18 15.69
CA THR A 697 -30.63 19.24 14.70
C THR A 697 -29.32 20.07 14.73
N PRO A 698 -28.39 19.98 15.69
CA PRO A 698 -27.13 20.75 15.61
C PRO A 698 -26.28 20.41 14.38
N ASP A 699 -26.32 19.15 13.94
CA ASP A 699 -25.43 18.61 12.89
C ASP A 699 -26.17 18.30 11.57
N CYS A 700 -27.51 18.44 11.53
CA CYS A 700 -28.35 18.06 10.40
C CYS A 700 -29.59 18.97 10.23
N PRO A 701 -30.04 19.28 8.98
CA PRO A 701 -31.14 20.23 8.72
C PRO A 701 -32.54 19.70 9.11
N SER A 702 -32.69 18.38 9.31
CA SER A 702 -33.94 17.75 9.77
C SER A 702 -33.65 16.49 10.60
N ALA A 703 -34.47 16.27 11.63
CA ALA A 703 -34.35 15.06 12.47
C ALA A 703 -34.77 13.82 11.67
N GLY A 704 -33.96 12.75 11.72
CA GLY A 704 -34.17 11.53 10.93
C GLY A 704 -33.30 11.41 9.67
N THR A 705 -32.31 12.27 9.50
CA THR A 705 -31.25 12.15 8.47
C THR A 705 -30.03 11.39 9.03
N THR A 706 -29.02 11.10 8.21
CA THR A 706 -27.76 10.42 8.62
C THR A 706 -26.60 11.40 8.80
N CYS A 707 -25.69 11.13 9.77
CA CYS A 707 -24.76 12.14 10.27
C CYS A 707 -23.27 11.76 10.18
N ASN A 708 -22.41 12.75 10.40
CA ASN A 708 -20.96 12.61 10.58
C ASN A 708 -20.58 12.78 12.05
N ASN A 709 -20.05 11.75 12.72
CA ASN A 709 -19.30 11.96 13.97
C ASN A 709 -18.35 10.80 14.33
N PRO A 710 -17.10 10.80 13.84
CA PRO A 710 -16.02 10.08 14.49
C PRO A 710 -15.50 10.91 15.67
N SER A 711 -15.81 10.48 16.90
CA SER A 711 -15.03 10.74 18.12
C SER A 711 -14.49 12.17 18.32
N GLY A 712 -15.27 13.21 18.06
CA GLY A 712 -14.99 14.57 18.55
C GLY A 712 -14.32 15.57 17.61
N MET A 713 -14.20 15.28 16.31
CA MET A 713 -13.81 16.30 15.30
C MET A 713 -15.00 16.65 14.39
N THR A 714 -15.59 17.83 14.56
CA THR A 714 -16.80 18.31 13.84
C THR A 714 -16.55 18.69 12.38
N MET A 715 -16.16 17.74 11.54
CA MET A 715 -16.20 17.87 10.07
C MET A 715 -17.64 18.11 9.62
N ALA A 716 -17.86 19.08 8.73
CA ALA A 716 -19.19 19.37 8.18
C ALA A 716 -19.81 18.12 7.53
N GLY A 717 -20.97 17.68 8.01
CA GLY A 717 -21.64 16.48 7.51
C GLY A 717 -22.51 16.77 6.29
N HIS A 718 -22.29 16.02 5.20
CA HIS A 718 -23.30 15.90 4.14
C HIS A 718 -24.51 15.12 4.69
N CYS A 719 -25.67 15.77 4.66
CA CYS A 719 -26.95 15.21 5.12
C CYS A 719 -27.78 14.80 3.89
N VAL A 720 -28.36 13.60 3.89
CA VAL A 720 -29.20 13.13 2.79
C VAL A 720 -30.66 12.95 3.23
N ASP A 721 -31.59 13.34 2.36
CA ASP A 721 -33.04 13.23 2.58
C ASP A 721 -33.48 11.74 2.55
N PRO A 722 -34.15 11.21 3.59
CA PRO A 722 -34.62 9.83 3.63
C PRO A 722 -35.72 9.50 2.60
N ALA A 723 -36.27 10.48 1.87
CA ALA A 723 -37.17 10.25 0.74
C ALA A 723 -36.42 9.85 -0.56
N ILE A 724 -35.10 10.01 -0.59
CA ILE A 724 -34.20 9.52 -1.64
C ILE A 724 -33.45 8.31 -1.05
N PRO A 725 -33.18 7.23 -1.82
CA PRO A 725 -32.22 6.18 -1.40
C PRO A 725 -30.80 6.78 -1.37
N GLY A 726 -30.50 7.50 -0.30
CA GLY A 726 -29.28 8.28 -0.16
C GLY A 726 -28.04 7.42 -0.04
N VAL A 727 -26.98 7.79 -0.76
CA VAL A 727 -25.69 7.11 -0.67
C VAL A 727 -25.07 7.43 0.70
N VAL A 728 -24.97 6.41 1.55
CA VAL A 728 -24.34 6.39 2.89
C VAL A 728 -22.86 6.77 2.86
N LEU A 729 -22.49 8.04 2.90
CA LEU A 729 -21.12 8.55 2.87
C LEU A 729 -20.13 8.18 4.04
N ARG A 730 -20.12 7.02 4.77
CA ARG A 730 -19.21 6.75 5.97
C ARG A 730 -18.68 5.32 6.32
N ALA A 731 -17.36 5.10 6.19
CA ALA A 731 -16.43 4.25 6.98
C ALA A 731 -16.52 2.70 6.96
N ALA A 732 -15.36 2.05 6.76
CA ALA A 732 -15.18 0.60 6.68
C ALA A 732 -14.36 0.04 7.87
N ARG A 733 -14.68 -1.18 8.31
CA ARG A 733 -13.76 -2.02 9.10
C ARG A 733 -13.92 -3.47 8.68
N GLN A 734 -12.82 -4.22 8.81
CA GLN A 734 -12.79 -5.67 8.70
C GLN A 734 -13.91 -6.30 9.54
N ARG A 735 -14.56 -7.30 8.96
CA ARG A 735 -15.35 -8.28 9.70
C ARG A 735 -14.39 -9.27 10.36
N ASP A 736 -14.81 -9.88 11.46
CA ASP A 736 -14.04 -10.88 12.23
C ASP A 736 -13.87 -12.19 11.45
N ASN A 737 -13.03 -12.17 10.41
CA ASN A 737 -12.53 -13.38 9.76
C ASN A 737 -11.22 -13.78 10.45
N PRO A 738 -11.09 -15.01 10.98
CA PRO A 738 -9.85 -15.44 11.62
C PRO A 738 -8.65 -15.33 10.67
N ALA A 739 -8.80 -15.62 9.38
CA ALA A 739 -7.70 -15.62 8.39
C ALA A 739 -7.66 -14.37 7.50
N GLU A 740 -6.51 -13.70 7.40
CA GLU A 740 -6.34 -12.57 6.46
C GLU A 740 -5.80 -13.01 5.10
N VAL A 741 -6.68 -13.05 4.10
CA VAL A 741 -6.28 -13.15 2.70
C VAL A 741 -5.69 -11.79 2.27
N LYS A 742 -4.49 -11.78 1.68
CA LYS A 742 -3.82 -10.57 1.17
C LYS A 742 -3.79 -10.57 -0.35
N GLU A 743 -3.74 -9.41 -1.01
CA GLU A 743 -3.69 -9.29 -2.48
C GLU A 743 -2.59 -10.20 -3.07
N VAL A 744 -1.36 -10.09 -2.56
CA VAL A 744 -0.19 -10.85 -3.04
C VAL A 744 -0.32 -12.36 -2.79
N LEU A 745 -0.88 -12.76 -1.65
CA LEU A 745 -1.13 -14.16 -1.31
C LEU A 745 -2.26 -14.75 -2.14
N ALA A 746 -3.28 -13.95 -2.47
CA ALA A 746 -4.36 -14.36 -3.36
C ALA A 746 -3.84 -14.64 -4.77
N LEU A 747 -2.97 -13.79 -5.31
CA LEU A 747 -2.32 -14.02 -6.60
C LEU A 747 -1.47 -15.31 -6.60
N MET A 748 -0.66 -15.52 -5.57
CA MET A 748 0.15 -16.74 -5.41
C MET A 748 -0.71 -18.00 -5.27
N TYR A 749 -1.72 -17.97 -4.39
CA TYR A 749 -2.67 -19.05 -4.20
C TYR A 749 -3.36 -19.40 -5.52
N TYR A 750 -3.88 -18.40 -6.23
CA TYR A 750 -4.58 -18.58 -7.49
C TYR A 750 -3.70 -19.24 -8.55
N VAL A 751 -2.50 -18.69 -8.81
CA VAL A 751 -1.55 -19.28 -9.77
C VAL A 751 -1.20 -20.73 -9.40
N SER A 752 -1.03 -21.02 -8.10
CA SER A 752 -0.71 -22.37 -7.61
C SER A 752 -1.88 -23.37 -7.67
N SER A 753 -3.13 -22.90 -7.67
CA SER A 753 -4.35 -23.71 -7.67
C SER A 753 -4.94 -23.92 -9.07
N LEU A 754 -4.52 -23.14 -10.06
CA LEU A 754 -4.88 -23.32 -11.47
C LEU A 754 -4.59 -24.74 -11.98
N PRO A 755 -5.37 -25.26 -12.95
CA PRO A 755 -5.08 -26.53 -13.60
C PRO A 755 -3.67 -26.56 -14.19
N LYS A 756 -2.82 -27.47 -13.69
CA LYS A 756 -1.38 -27.56 -13.99
C LYS A 756 -0.53 -26.34 -13.61
N ARG A 757 -1.09 -25.38 -12.85
CA ARG A 757 -0.42 -24.12 -12.43
C ARG A 757 -0.05 -23.18 -13.58
N VAL A 758 -0.76 -23.26 -14.71
CA VAL A 758 -0.50 -22.43 -15.90
C VAL A 758 -1.53 -21.30 -15.98
N ILE A 759 -1.06 -20.05 -16.11
CA ILE A 759 -1.93 -18.88 -16.34
C ILE A 759 -2.73 -19.09 -17.65
N PRO A 760 -4.07 -18.96 -17.67
CA PRO A 760 -4.87 -19.31 -18.84
C PRO A 760 -4.65 -18.34 -20.01
N SER A 761 -4.62 -18.89 -21.22
CA SER A 761 -4.41 -18.18 -22.50
C SER A 761 -5.36 -17.01 -22.76
N GLU A 762 -6.48 -16.95 -22.05
CA GLU A 762 -7.46 -15.89 -22.05
C GLU A 762 -6.84 -14.52 -21.68
N TYR A 763 -5.80 -14.49 -20.84
CA TYR A 763 -5.02 -13.27 -20.58
C TYR A 763 -3.92 -12.97 -21.61
N SER A 764 -3.74 -13.82 -22.63
CA SER A 764 -2.85 -13.57 -23.77
C SER A 764 -3.57 -12.87 -24.93
N GLU A 765 -4.90 -12.92 -24.92
CA GLU A 765 -5.75 -12.36 -25.98
C GLU A 765 -6.25 -10.95 -25.62
N ALA A 766 -7.17 -10.42 -26.43
CA ALA A 766 -7.76 -9.10 -26.23
C ALA A 766 -8.53 -9.05 -24.90
N VAL A 767 -8.27 -8.00 -24.10
CA VAL A 767 -8.67 -7.95 -22.68
C VAL A 767 -10.15 -8.28 -22.46
N PRO A 768 -10.49 -9.19 -21.51
CA PRO A 768 -11.88 -9.47 -21.14
C PRO A 768 -12.60 -8.16 -20.85
N ARG A 769 -13.62 -7.81 -21.65
CA ARG A 769 -14.22 -6.47 -21.63
C ARG A 769 -15.22 -6.31 -20.48
N ARG A 770 -14.71 -6.13 -19.26
CA ARG A 770 -15.51 -5.89 -18.05
C ARG A 770 -15.68 -4.39 -17.76
N THR A 771 -14.82 -3.52 -18.28
CA THR A 771 -14.95 -2.05 -18.16
C THR A 771 -14.93 -1.41 -19.56
N CYS A 772 -16.11 -1.15 -20.11
CA CYS A 772 -16.30 -0.64 -21.48
C CYS A 772 -16.53 0.87 -21.55
N CYS A 773 -15.80 1.58 -22.42
CA CYS A 773 -16.20 2.92 -22.87
C CYS A 773 -17.36 2.80 -23.85
N VAL A 774 -18.40 3.62 -23.69
CA VAL A 774 -19.55 3.72 -24.60
C VAL A 774 -19.81 5.17 -25.01
N GLY A 775 -20.20 5.38 -26.27
CA GLY A 775 -20.51 6.71 -26.80
C GLY A 775 -19.51 7.20 -27.86
N ALA A 776 -19.65 8.47 -28.26
CA ALA A 776 -18.95 9.04 -29.42
C ALA A 776 -17.55 9.62 -29.12
N ALA A 777 -17.13 9.66 -27.85
CA ALA A 777 -15.79 10.12 -27.45
C ALA A 777 -14.80 8.98 -27.16
N CYS A 778 -15.27 7.72 -27.17
CA CYS A 778 -14.41 6.55 -27.21
C CYS A 778 -13.72 6.50 -28.58
N VAL A 779 -12.39 6.32 -28.62
CA VAL A 779 -11.59 6.63 -29.81
C VAL A 779 -11.74 5.52 -30.87
N GLU A 780 -11.92 5.88 -32.15
CA GLU A 780 -11.85 4.88 -33.23
C GLU A 780 -10.45 4.28 -33.32
N GLY A 781 -10.27 3.11 -32.71
CA GLY A 781 -9.01 2.36 -32.68
C GLY A 781 -8.54 1.99 -31.27
N SER A 782 -9.04 2.64 -30.21
CA SER A 782 -8.99 2.07 -28.87
C SER A 782 -10.00 0.92 -28.77
N VAL A 783 -9.67 -0.07 -27.93
CA VAL A 783 -10.51 -0.90 -27.03
C VAL A 783 -11.95 -1.33 -27.45
N ASP A 784 -12.76 -0.45 -28.03
CA ASP A 784 -14.21 -0.34 -27.79
C ASP A 784 -15.14 -1.03 -28.82
N ARG A 785 -14.64 -1.49 -29.97
CA ARG A 785 -15.51 -2.16 -30.97
C ARG A 785 -16.03 -3.54 -30.58
N ALA A 786 -15.54 -4.12 -29.48
CA ALA A 786 -16.03 -5.39 -28.93
C ALA A 786 -17.10 -5.19 -27.83
N CYS A 787 -17.40 -3.94 -27.45
CA CYS A 787 -18.47 -3.59 -26.52
C CYS A 787 -19.82 -3.32 -27.23
N GLN A 788 -19.88 -3.42 -28.57
CA GLN A 788 -21.06 -3.16 -29.43
C GLN A 788 -21.64 -4.43 -30.05
#